data_AF-A0A945SAL6-F1
#
_entry.id   AF-A0A945SAL6-F1
#
_cell.length_a   1.000
_cell.length_b   1.000
_cell.length_c   1.000
_cell.angle_alpha   90.00
_cell.angle_beta   90.00
_cell.angle_gamma   90.00
#
_symmetry.space_group_name_H-M   'P 1'
#
loop_
_entity.id
_entity.type
_entity.pdbx_description
1 polymer ?
#
loop_
_entity_poly.entity_id
_entity_poly.type
_entity_poly.pdbx_seq_one_letter_code
_entity_poly.pdbx_strand_id
1 'polypeptide(L)'
;MSIRQPNTRRICIKLALLTTFLAVLPAITADAAPGPTPDGLAQRPARPTHGWVDVRDWDTSGSDFETTGKVGAGSEQITMADVGDFQVGQGIVVTQANIRFEDTRIYDPGQMYKSHPIKDEIELRGFDGKQTGWRTFVLDIDSPKPLTFRWSNDIANTWTTKVAVTNDWQSLSDGVEIRFKTREWRKGQLITFHARAELITEISAIEGKVLTLKDAASTTAGSARVRHHDRAAIQRALKTALKEHRNLFIPSGHYRLDRGFTVPTDASIWIEGENPEHTVLDISEGKHAVFRLSKSRNVTLRNMSLRGHTGKGGMPLNFRRSDNTSFWTMNLKPCNAVSISGGAARTWIENVHASRMSSECFYAQGPMRHGLKPDPKYYQQALTYFRCSVTDVVFNAFNNNDLADNTDILYCTVNGASNFWEGLSRGINCIGNHVRNCDNYGTFGNTRHRVESLNHFGTSQTVISGNVFEGLERGPDGRPNRGGRGPTVVAPATQVIITDNIFVNFSSGTALNLGVHPDPAYPSSHVTVSNNMIDLTAEADRAANLRAGINIATSDVIVSNNQIYVRGDVDPNTTGIRVAGSAVHVTIHDNIIRNCYQGIITGRAATSVAEVLSADTFKGGREIDKEWEYSHRYRGWFAHWLTGVNAHTMSAFDSFDAKKLTFAIKEPLLMNEGDRFAYYPGQAEWVLHHNTISGCGRPVVLDSYGSDSSLFTDNLITRGLATGVAQAMAVKGNFTVERNTFAGFDEAESQALVIYPDPLRKSWEARSTNNVFRNCTQGDVLWAEQ
;
A
#
# COMPACT_ATOMS: atom_id res chain seq x y z
N MET A 1 70.65 -50.02 -4.79
CA MET A 1 71.46 -50.25 -6.01
C MET A 1 70.68 -49.70 -7.20
N SER A 2 71.08 -48.53 -7.73
CA SER A 2 71.70 -48.35 -9.06
C SER A 2 70.76 -48.73 -10.23
N ILE A 3 70.05 -47.76 -10.83
CA ILE A 3 70.43 -46.98 -12.04
C ILE A 3 70.54 -47.84 -13.32
N ARG A 4 69.63 -47.63 -14.29
CA ARG A 4 69.84 -47.10 -15.68
C ARG A 4 68.82 -47.65 -16.72
N GLN A 5 68.17 -46.74 -17.44
CA GLN A 5 67.62 -46.95 -18.79
C GLN A 5 68.76 -47.01 -19.85
N PRO A 6 68.49 -47.46 -21.11
CA PRO A 6 68.26 -46.47 -22.17
C PRO A 6 67.33 -46.90 -23.35
N ASN A 7 66.37 -46.02 -23.67
CA ASN A 7 66.12 -45.29 -24.92
C ASN A 7 66.42 -45.83 -26.35
N THR A 8 65.45 -45.49 -27.25
CA THR A 8 65.51 -45.05 -28.69
C THR A 8 65.55 -46.13 -29.80
N ARG A 9 64.90 -46.03 -30.98
CA ARG A 9 64.20 -44.95 -31.75
C ARG A 9 63.54 -45.53 -33.04
N ARG A 10 62.54 -44.82 -33.60
CA ARG A 10 62.19 -44.52 -35.04
C ARG A 10 60.66 -44.58 -35.26
N ILE A 11 59.90 -43.48 -35.34
CA ILE A 11 59.77 -42.36 -36.32
C ILE A 11 59.10 -42.76 -37.65
N CYS A 12 57.86 -42.26 -37.87
CA CYS A 12 57.30 -41.67 -39.12
C CYS A 12 55.84 -41.21 -38.84
N ILE A 13 55.57 -39.90 -38.65
CA ILE A 13 54.99 -38.94 -39.63
C ILE A 13 53.63 -39.38 -40.21
N LYS A 14 52.49 -38.83 -39.76
CA LYS A 14 51.80 -37.62 -40.27
C LYS A 14 50.47 -37.41 -39.52
N LEU A 15 50.28 -36.17 -39.08
CA LEU A 15 49.16 -35.64 -38.32
C LEU A 15 48.15 -35.02 -39.30
N ALA A 16 46.98 -35.64 -39.48
CA ALA A 16 45.79 -35.05 -40.10
C ALA A 16 44.60 -36.01 -39.89
N LEU A 17 43.40 -35.44 -39.70
CA LEU A 17 42.09 -36.07 -39.40
C LEU A 17 41.80 -36.32 -37.91
N LEU A 18 41.34 -35.28 -37.21
CA LEU A 18 40.17 -35.41 -36.33
C LEU A 18 39.53 -34.02 -36.13
N THR A 19 38.72 -33.62 -37.11
CA THR A 19 37.79 -32.48 -37.03
C THR A 19 36.44 -32.99 -37.48
N THR A 20 35.64 -33.54 -36.56
CA THR A 20 34.17 -33.58 -36.56
C THR A 20 33.70 -34.44 -35.38
N PHE A 21 32.59 -34.02 -34.74
CA PHE A 21 31.94 -34.57 -33.54
C PHE A 21 32.31 -33.95 -32.18
N LEU A 22 32.05 -32.64 -32.07
CA LEU A 22 31.60 -32.02 -30.83
C LEU A 22 30.55 -30.94 -31.16
N ALA A 23 29.31 -31.41 -31.34
CA ALA A 23 28.05 -30.67 -31.34
C ALA A 23 27.02 -31.75 -30.96
N VAL A 24 26.30 -31.72 -29.85
CA VAL A 24 25.28 -30.75 -29.46
C VAL A 24 25.16 -30.76 -27.93
N LEU A 25 25.58 -29.68 -27.28
CA LEU A 25 25.14 -29.30 -25.94
C LEU A 25 24.74 -27.83 -26.06
N PRO A 26 23.48 -27.44 -25.83
CA PRO A 26 23.14 -26.03 -25.83
C PRO A 26 23.76 -25.43 -24.57
N ALA A 27 24.76 -24.57 -24.77
CA ALA A 27 25.16 -23.61 -23.77
C ALA A 27 23.93 -22.75 -23.45
N ILE A 28 23.35 -22.93 -22.28
CA ILE A 28 22.40 -21.98 -21.70
C ILE A 28 23.25 -20.80 -21.23
N THR A 29 23.64 -19.96 -22.17
CA THR A 29 24.07 -18.59 -21.86
C THR A 29 22.80 -17.85 -21.48
N ALA A 30 22.62 -17.61 -20.19
CA ALA A 30 21.70 -16.61 -19.70
C ALA A 30 22.20 -15.23 -20.16
N ASP A 31 21.93 -14.90 -21.42
CA ASP A 31 21.85 -13.52 -21.88
C ASP A 31 20.60 -12.91 -21.24
N ALA A 32 20.67 -12.69 -19.93
CA ALA A 32 19.89 -11.64 -19.32
C ALA A 32 20.43 -10.35 -19.94
N ALA A 33 19.77 -9.88 -21.00
CA ALA A 33 20.03 -8.57 -21.56
C ALA A 33 20.14 -7.60 -20.37
N PRO A 34 21.22 -6.79 -20.26
CA PRO A 34 21.30 -5.81 -19.20
C PRO A 34 20.01 -5.01 -19.25
N GLY A 35 19.26 -5.05 -18.14
CA GLY A 35 18.00 -4.32 -18.03
C GLY A 35 18.24 -2.88 -18.48
N PRO A 36 17.24 -2.21 -19.07
CA PRO A 36 17.39 -0.84 -19.51
C PRO A 36 18.04 -0.03 -18.40
N THR A 37 19.15 0.65 -18.71
CA THR A 37 19.80 1.57 -17.78
C THR A 37 18.74 2.50 -17.19
N PRO A 38 18.84 2.95 -15.93
CA PRO A 38 17.86 3.81 -15.28
C PRO A 38 17.35 5.00 -16.13
N ASP A 39 18.21 5.52 -17.02
CA ASP A 39 17.90 6.62 -17.93
C ASP A 39 16.98 6.26 -19.11
N GLY A 40 16.72 4.98 -19.37
CA GLY A 40 15.89 4.49 -20.48
C GLY A 40 14.41 4.29 -20.15
N LEU A 41 14.03 4.28 -18.87
CA LEU A 41 12.66 3.93 -18.44
C LEU A 41 11.69 5.11 -18.43
N ALA A 42 12.19 6.34 -18.23
CA ALA A 42 11.39 7.55 -18.31
C ALA A 42 12.20 8.67 -18.98
N GLN A 43 11.67 9.24 -20.07
CA GLN A 43 12.30 10.41 -20.68
C GLN A 43 12.15 11.61 -19.75
N ARG A 44 13.22 11.90 -19.00
CA ARG A 44 13.30 13.08 -18.15
C ARG A 44 13.00 14.33 -18.99
N PRO A 45 12.08 15.21 -18.56
CA PRO A 45 11.85 16.48 -19.23
C PRO A 45 13.15 17.30 -19.28
N ALA A 46 13.45 17.90 -20.43
CA ALA A 46 14.60 18.80 -20.55
C ALA A 46 14.37 20.05 -19.70
N ARG A 47 15.34 20.39 -18.85
CA ARG A 47 15.28 21.61 -18.03
C ARG A 47 15.25 22.85 -18.94
N PRO A 48 14.29 23.78 -18.76
CA PRO A 48 14.28 25.04 -19.49
C PRO A 48 15.52 25.87 -19.19
N THR A 49 16.17 26.42 -20.22
CA THR A 49 17.40 27.22 -20.09
C THR A 49 17.15 28.71 -19.87
N HIS A 50 15.92 29.20 -20.06
CA HIS A 50 15.54 30.60 -19.90
C HIS A 50 14.21 30.75 -19.16
N GLY A 51 13.98 31.94 -18.60
CA GLY A 51 12.70 32.34 -18.02
C GLY A 51 12.44 31.79 -16.61
N TRP A 52 13.07 32.38 -15.60
CA TRP A 52 12.88 32.02 -14.18
C TRP A 52 12.53 33.25 -13.35
N VAL A 53 11.45 33.22 -12.58
CA VAL A 53 11.15 34.18 -11.52
C VAL A 53 11.75 33.64 -10.23
N ASP A 54 12.62 34.43 -9.59
CA ASP A 54 13.18 34.10 -8.28
C ASP A 54 12.24 34.60 -7.19
N VAL A 55 11.95 33.77 -6.18
CA VAL A 55 11.07 34.19 -5.08
C VAL A 55 11.68 35.30 -4.21
N ARG A 56 13.02 35.44 -4.20
CA ARG A 56 13.71 36.51 -3.44
C ARG A 56 13.34 37.90 -3.91
N ASP A 57 12.95 38.05 -5.18
CA ASP A 57 12.51 39.32 -5.75
C ASP A 57 11.10 39.73 -5.27
N TRP A 58 10.48 38.96 -4.37
CA TRP A 58 9.09 39.12 -3.92
C TRP A 58 8.91 39.18 -2.40
N ASP A 59 9.96 39.57 -1.67
CA ASP A 59 10.00 39.72 -0.21
C ASP A 59 9.87 38.40 0.56
N THR A 60 10.33 37.28 -0.01
CA THR A 60 10.53 36.06 0.78
C THR A 60 11.74 36.20 1.68
N SER A 61 11.63 35.75 2.92
CA SER A 61 12.76 35.67 3.84
C SER A 61 13.66 34.47 3.52
N GLY A 62 13.05 33.28 3.34
CA GLY A 62 13.78 32.01 3.35
C GLY A 62 14.55 31.75 4.64
N SER A 63 14.22 32.44 5.74
CA SER A 63 15.01 32.44 6.97
C SER A 63 14.36 31.59 8.07
N ASP A 64 15.19 30.86 8.81
CA ASP A 64 14.77 30.10 9.98
C ASP A 64 14.74 30.96 11.27
N PHE A 65 15.12 32.25 11.20
CA PHE A 65 15.19 33.15 12.35
C PHE A 65 13.87 33.21 13.14
N GLU A 66 14.03 33.22 14.46
CA GLU A 66 12.95 33.30 15.43
C GLU A 66 13.41 34.13 16.64
N THR A 67 12.47 34.89 17.20
CA THR A 67 12.69 35.70 18.40
C THR A 67 11.42 35.78 19.24
N THR A 68 11.49 36.49 20.36
CA THR A 68 10.32 36.78 21.21
C THR A 68 9.95 38.25 21.15
N GLY A 69 8.67 38.57 21.30
CA GLY A 69 8.17 39.94 21.37
C GLY A 69 7.01 40.12 22.34
N LYS A 70 6.73 41.38 22.66
CA LYS A 70 5.61 41.81 23.51
C LYS A 70 4.62 42.61 22.67
N VAL A 71 3.36 42.21 22.68
CA VAL A 71 2.27 42.89 21.96
C VAL A 71 1.05 43.01 22.87
N GLY A 72 0.37 44.16 22.80
CA GLY A 72 -0.87 44.40 23.52
C GLY A 72 -2.10 44.08 22.65
N ALA A 73 -3.21 43.68 23.27
CA ALA A 73 -4.49 43.56 22.57
C ALA A 73 -4.87 44.92 21.93
N GLY A 74 -5.33 44.87 20.68
CA GLY A 74 -5.64 46.03 19.85
C GLY A 74 -4.41 46.77 19.29
N SER A 75 -3.19 46.31 19.54
CA SER A 75 -1.98 46.99 19.10
C SER A 75 -1.47 46.48 17.75
N GLU A 76 -1.07 47.41 16.89
CA GLU A 76 -0.31 47.18 15.67
C GLU A 76 1.21 47.24 15.92
N GLN A 77 1.66 47.30 17.18
CA GLN A 77 3.08 47.36 17.50
C GLN A 77 3.50 46.17 18.35
N ILE A 78 4.60 45.53 17.95
CA ILE A 78 5.26 44.49 18.74
C ILE A 78 6.68 44.93 19.08
N THR A 79 7.02 44.89 20.36
CA THR A 79 8.39 45.16 20.84
C THR A 79 9.16 43.86 20.90
N MET A 80 10.19 43.74 20.07
CA MET A 80 11.01 42.55 19.87
C MET A 80 12.16 42.49 20.88
N ALA A 81 12.57 41.28 21.27
CA ALA A 81 13.80 41.07 22.02
C ALA A 81 15.03 41.36 21.13
N ASP A 82 14.97 40.84 19.90
CA ASP A 82 15.91 41.03 18.80
C ASP A 82 15.13 41.07 17.48
N VAL A 83 15.45 42.01 16.59
CA VAL A 83 14.81 42.14 15.27
C VAL A 83 15.45 41.18 14.26
N GLY A 84 16.72 40.79 14.46
CA GLY A 84 17.42 39.87 13.56
C GLY A 84 17.38 40.32 12.09
N ASP A 85 16.86 39.45 11.22
CA ASP A 85 16.83 39.63 9.77
C ASP A 85 15.43 39.97 9.21
N PHE A 86 14.49 40.39 10.07
CA PHE A 86 13.20 40.90 9.62
C PHE A 86 13.34 42.18 8.77
N GLN A 87 12.56 42.28 7.70
CA GLN A 87 12.51 43.42 6.79
C GLN A 87 11.08 43.91 6.57
N VAL A 88 10.94 45.20 6.25
CA VAL A 88 9.65 45.78 5.84
C VAL A 88 9.13 45.05 4.60
N GLY A 89 7.83 44.75 4.56
CA GLY A 89 7.17 44.00 3.48
C GLY A 89 7.15 42.48 3.66
N GLN A 90 7.96 41.94 4.59
CA GLN A 90 7.95 40.50 4.88
C GLN A 90 6.74 40.11 5.74
N GLY A 91 6.24 38.91 5.50
CA GLY A 91 5.22 38.29 6.34
C GLY A 91 5.83 37.71 7.61
N ILE A 92 5.10 37.77 8.73
CA ILE A 92 5.48 37.13 9.99
C ILE A 92 4.31 36.40 10.65
N VAL A 93 4.62 35.45 11.51
CA VAL A 93 3.69 34.82 12.46
C VAL A 93 4.04 35.26 13.87
N VAL A 94 3.06 35.80 14.60
CA VAL A 94 3.14 36.16 16.03
C VAL A 94 2.24 35.22 16.83
N THR A 95 2.83 34.37 17.67
CA THR A 95 2.06 33.43 18.51
C THR A 95 1.32 34.16 19.63
N GLN A 96 0.20 33.59 20.10
CA GLN A 96 -0.64 34.13 21.18
C GLN A 96 -1.23 35.53 20.94
N ALA A 97 -1.17 36.03 19.70
CA ALA A 97 -1.60 37.38 19.33
C ALA A 97 -2.95 37.42 18.62
N ASN A 98 -3.51 36.28 18.21
CA ASN A 98 -4.84 36.27 17.59
C ASN A 98 -5.66 34.99 17.82
N ILE A 99 -6.66 35.05 18.70
CA ILE A 99 -7.59 33.95 18.96
C ILE A 99 -8.66 33.86 17.87
N ARG A 100 -8.85 32.68 17.29
CA ARG A 100 -9.96 32.40 16.38
C ARG A 100 -10.29 30.91 16.31
N PHE A 101 -11.50 30.63 15.84
CA PHE A 101 -11.95 29.27 15.51
C PHE A 101 -12.08 29.12 13.99
N GLU A 102 -11.48 28.08 13.43
CA GLU A 102 -11.50 27.78 11.99
C GLU A 102 -12.05 26.37 11.71
N ASP A 103 -12.45 26.14 10.46
CA ASP A 103 -12.95 24.86 9.93
C ASP A 103 -13.96 24.15 10.84
N THR A 104 -14.86 24.95 11.42
CA THR A 104 -16.02 24.53 12.20
C THR A 104 -16.99 23.74 11.32
N ARG A 105 -17.09 22.43 11.52
CA ARG A 105 -17.88 21.51 10.69
C ARG A 105 -18.67 20.50 11.50
N ILE A 106 -19.78 20.05 10.90
CA ILE A 106 -20.54 18.87 11.34
C ILE A 106 -20.42 17.78 10.27
N TYR A 107 -20.04 16.57 10.67
CA TYR A 107 -20.09 15.37 9.84
C TYR A 107 -21.35 14.57 10.15
N ASP A 108 -22.04 14.15 9.09
CA ASP A 108 -23.24 13.32 9.20
C ASP A 108 -22.89 11.89 9.66
N PRO A 109 -23.75 11.24 10.45
CA PRO A 109 -23.54 9.86 10.89
C PRO A 109 -23.62 8.90 9.70
N GLY A 110 -22.96 7.75 9.81
CA GLY A 110 -22.91 6.74 8.74
C GLY A 110 -22.21 7.14 7.43
N GLN A 111 -21.77 8.40 7.29
CA GLN A 111 -21.10 8.91 6.09
C GLN A 111 -19.74 9.50 6.47
N MET A 112 -18.70 9.02 5.80
CA MET A 112 -17.31 9.31 6.16
C MET A 112 -16.90 10.75 5.85
N TYR A 113 -17.25 11.27 4.66
CA TYR A 113 -16.80 12.58 4.19
C TYR A 113 -17.91 13.64 4.13
N LYS A 114 -19.17 13.23 4.31
CA LYS A 114 -20.30 14.14 4.22
C LYS A 114 -20.30 15.09 5.41
N SER A 115 -20.00 16.36 5.14
CA SER A 115 -19.96 17.42 6.14
C SER A 115 -20.55 18.72 5.61
N HIS A 116 -20.89 19.61 6.54
CA HIS A 116 -21.26 20.99 6.25
C HIS A 116 -20.62 21.94 7.27
N PRO A 117 -20.36 23.20 6.88
CA PRO A 117 -19.97 24.24 7.84
C PRO A 117 -21.05 24.44 8.90
N ILE A 118 -20.62 24.72 10.13
CA ILE A 118 -21.51 25.16 11.20
C ILE A 118 -22.01 26.56 10.88
N LYS A 119 -23.31 26.79 11.07
CA LYS A 119 -23.97 28.09 10.91
C LYS A 119 -24.32 28.67 12.26
N ASP A 120 -25.22 28.00 12.97
CA ASP A 120 -25.78 28.44 14.25
C ASP A 120 -25.97 27.29 15.23
N GLU A 121 -25.58 26.06 14.86
CA GLU A 121 -25.80 24.86 15.66
C GLU A 121 -25.07 24.86 17.01
N ILE A 122 -23.91 25.51 17.07
CA ILE A 122 -23.10 25.67 18.26
C ILE A 122 -22.47 27.06 18.30
N GLU A 123 -22.04 27.45 19.48
CA GLU A 123 -21.20 28.62 19.69
C GLU A 123 -19.91 28.21 20.41
N LEU A 124 -18.82 28.89 20.08
CA LEU A 124 -17.48 28.65 20.62
C LEU A 124 -16.91 29.96 21.15
N ARG A 125 -16.23 29.89 22.31
CA ARG A 125 -15.48 31.02 22.86
C ARG A 125 -14.26 30.54 23.67
N GLY A 126 -13.44 31.50 24.08
CA GLY A 126 -12.24 31.24 24.86
C GLY A 126 -11.08 30.79 23.98
N PHE A 127 -10.36 29.76 24.42
CA PHE A 127 -9.01 29.38 23.97
C PHE A 127 -7.91 30.31 24.50
N ASP A 128 -7.05 29.81 25.39
CA ASP A 128 -5.99 30.63 25.99
C ASP A 128 -4.66 30.61 25.22
N GLY A 129 -4.48 29.68 24.27
CA GLY A 129 -3.28 29.54 23.45
C GLY A 129 -1.98 29.24 24.23
N LYS A 130 -2.07 28.90 25.53
CA LYS A 130 -0.88 28.77 26.40
C LYS A 130 -0.10 27.49 26.14
N GLN A 131 -0.80 26.38 25.94
CA GLN A 131 -0.16 25.07 25.70
C GLN A 131 0.23 24.86 24.23
N THR A 132 -0.52 25.44 23.30
CA THR A 132 -0.30 25.31 21.86
C THR A 132 -0.94 26.48 21.12
N GLY A 133 -0.33 26.91 20.01
CA GLY A 133 -0.92 27.87 19.08
C GLY A 133 -2.04 27.29 18.22
N TRP A 134 -2.16 25.97 18.15
CA TRP A 134 -3.16 25.26 17.35
C TRP A 134 -3.67 23.99 18.04
N ARG A 135 -4.97 23.95 18.37
CA ARG A 135 -5.68 22.79 18.90
C ARG A 135 -6.78 22.33 17.95
N THR A 136 -6.97 21.02 17.81
CA THR A 136 -8.09 20.43 17.05
C THR A 136 -9.02 19.73 18.03
N PHE A 137 -10.30 20.08 17.99
CA PHE A 137 -11.33 19.43 18.80
C PHE A 137 -12.19 18.53 17.93
N VAL A 138 -12.53 17.35 18.46
CA VAL A 138 -13.46 16.39 17.88
C VAL A 138 -14.48 16.04 18.95
N LEU A 139 -15.74 16.37 18.72
CA LEU A 139 -16.85 16.01 19.60
C LEU A 139 -17.71 14.99 18.86
N ASP A 140 -18.13 13.95 19.57
CA ASP A 140 -18.94 12.85 19.03
C ASP A 140 -20.24 12.75 19.85
N ILE A 141 -21.38 12.96 19.19
CA ILE A 141 -22.70 12.84 19.81
C ILE A 141 -22.92 11.36 20.17
N ASP A 142 -22.92 11.05 21.47
CA ASP A 142 -22.94 9.67 21.98
C ASP A 142 -24.36 9.09 22.03
N SER A 143 -25.32 9.91 22.46
CA SER A 143 -26.73 9.55 22.57
C SER A 143 -27.59 10.78 22.32
N PRO A 144 -28.72 10.65 21.59
CA PRO A 144 -29.68 11.74 21.42
C PRO A 144 -30.66 11.84 22.60
N LYS A 145 -30.85 10.78 23.39
CA LYS A 145 -31.80 10.71 24.52
C LYS A 145 -31.28 9.79 25.65
N PRO A 146 -30.83 10.33 26.80
CA PRO A 146 -30.53 11.75 27.01
C PRO A 146 -29.45 12.22 26.04
N LEU A 147 -29.50 13.51 25.67
CA LEU A 147 -28.52 14.10 24.78
C LEU A 147 -27.16 14.21 25.47
N THR A 148 -26.19 13.45 24.98
CA THR A 148 -24.83 13.41 25.53
C THR A 148 -23.80 13.42 24.40
N PHE A 149 -22.61 13.90 24.71
CA PHE A 149 -21.45 13.84 23.82
C PHE A 149 -20.20 13.43 24.59
N ARG A 150 -19.20 12.95 23.85
CA ARG A 150 -17.82 12.81 24.33
C ARG A 150 -16.92 13.64 23.42
N TRP A 151 -15.73 13.99 23.86
CA TRP A 151 -14.83 14.78 23.03
C TRP A 151 -13.37 14.40 23.20
N SER A 152 -12.57 14.90 22.27
CA SER A 152 -11.12 14.72 22.18
C SER A 152 -10.49 16.03 21.70
N ASN A 153 -9.30 16.33 22.22
CA ASN A 153 -8.43 17.41 21.76
C ASN A 153 -7.08 16.89 21.22
N ASP A 154 -6.97 15.56 21.07
CA ASP A 154 -5.78 14.81 20.63
C ASP A 154 -6.07 13.96 19.38
N ILE A 155 -7.04 14.41 18.56
CA ILE A 155 -7.44 13.79 17.29
C ILE A 155 -7.92 12.35 17.50
N ALA A 156 -8.76 12.16 18.53
CA ALA A 156 -9.40 10.90 18.91
C ALA A 156 -8.42 9.78 19.30
N ASN A 157 -7.20 10.11 19.75
CA ASN A 157 -6.35 9.13 20.45
C ASN A 157 -6.98 8.75 21.79
N THR A 158 -7.55 9.73 22.50
CA THR A 158 -8.29 9.53 23.74
C THR A 158 -9.64 10.23 23.69
N TRP A 159 -10.59 9.75 24.52
CA TRP A 159 -11.93 10.32 24.64
C TRP A 159 -12.22 10.64 26.10
N THR A 160 -12.89 11.75 26.35
CA THR A 160 -13.45 12.04 27.67
C THR A 160 -14.57 11.07 28.05
N THR A 161 -14.94 11.07 29.33
CA THR A 161 -16.22 10.53 29.76
C THR A 161 -17.38 11.28 29.08
N LYS A 162 -18.54 10.63 29.01
CA LYS A 162 -19.76 11.20 28.42
C LYS A 162 -20.23 12.40 29.24
N VAL A 163 -20.62 13.47 28.55
CA VAL A 163 -21.08 14.73 29.12
C VAL A 163 -22.50 15.00 28.63
N ALA A 164 -23.41 15.35 29.54
CA ALA A 164 -24.76 15.78 29.17
C ALA A 164 -24.71 17.14 28.47
N VAL A 165 -25.54 17.34 27.45
CA VAL A 165 -25.72 18.66 26.83
C VAL A 165 -26.70 19.47 27.66
N THR A 166 -26.27 20.61 28.18
CA THR A 166 -27.08 21.49 29.06
C THR A 166 -27.73 22.66 28.32
N ASN A 167 -27.34 22.90 27.06
CA ASN A 167 -27.64 24.11 26.27
C ASN A 167 -27.07 25.42 26.87
N ASP A 168 -26.23 25.34 27.89
CA ASP A 168 -25.41 26.45 28.40
C ASP A 168 -23.94 26.27 28.01
N TRP A 169 -23.08 27.19 28.41
CA TRP A 169 -21.63 27.09 28.23
C TRP A 169 -21.07 25.89 29.01
N GLN A 170 -20.41 25.00 28.28
CA GLN A 170 -19.75 23.82 28.81
C GLN A 170 -18.26 23.89 28.49
N SER A 171 -17.42 23.79 29.53
CA SER A 171 -15.97 23.85 29.36
C SER A 171 -15.41 22.60 28.68
N LEU A 172 -14.45 22.83 27.79
CA LEU A 172 -13.54 21.84 27.23
C LEU A 172 -12.12 22.10 27.80
N SER A 173 -11.07 21.62 27.14
CA SER A 173 -9.68 21.94 27.51
C SER A 173 -9.23 23.32 27.01
N ASP A 174 -8.06 23.77 27.47
CA ASP A 174 -7.34 24.96 26.97
C ASP A 174 -8.18 26.25 27.05
N GLY A 175 -9.10 26.34 28.01
CA GLY A 175 -10.00 27.48 28.18
C GLY A 175 -11.06 27.62 27.09
N VAL A 176 -11.28 26.59 26.25
CA VAL A 176 -12.38 26.58 25.27
C VAL A 176 -13.69 26.25 25.97
N GLU A 177 -14.76 26.95 25.60
CA GLU A 177 -16.13 26.62 25.99
C GLU A 177 -17.01 26.46 24.75
N ILE A 178 -17.95 25.52 24.83
CA ILE A 178 -18.94 25.27 23.79
C ILE A 178 -20.35 25.43 24.35
N ARG A 179 -21.24 26.01 23.56
CA ARG A 179 -22.68 26.03 23.83
C ARG A 179 -23.44 25.43 22.66
N PHE A 180 -24.25 24.42 22.92
CA PHE A 180 -25.11 23.78 21.92
C PHE A 180 -26.43 24.54 21.78
N LYS A 181 -26.92 24.70 20.55
CA LYS A 181 -28.31 25.13 20.34
C LYS A 181 -29.27 23.95 20.37
N THR A 182 -30.51 24.25 20.75
CA THR A 182 -31.61 23.30 20.72
C THR A 182 -31.92 22.88 19.29
N ARG A 183 -31.61 21.63 18.97
CA ARG A 183 -31.98 20.96 17.71
C ARG A 183 -31.99 19.46 17.91
N GLU A 184 -32.48 18.75 16.90
CA GLU A 184 -32.30 17.32 16.84
C GLU A 184 -30.83 16.98 16.51
N TRP A 185 -30.21 16.23 17.42
CA TRP A 185 -28.88 15.66 17.25
C TRP A 185 -29.00 14.16 17.03
N ARG A 186 -28.11 13.60 16.22
CA ARG A 186 -28.08 12.18 15.88
C ARG A 186 -26.81 11.55 16.45
N LYS A 187 -26.96 10.34 16.98
CA LYS A 187 -25.84 9.52 17.42
C LYS A 187 -24.83 9.36 16.28
N GLY A 188 -23.54 9.54 16.58
CA GLY A 188 -22.44 9.44 15.62
C GLY A 188 -22.22 10.69 14.77
N GLN A 189 -22.94 11.78 15.03
CA GLN A 189 -22.56 13.09 14.46
C GLN A 189 -21.26 13.56 15.08
N LEU A 190 -20.34 14.00 14.23
CA LEU A 190 -19.10 14.62 14.69
C LEU A 190 -19.17 16.13 14.51
N ILE A 191 -18.71 16.86 15.51
CA ILE A 191 -18.48 18.29 15.46
C ILE A 191 -16.97 18.49 15.55
N THR A 192 -16.38 19.23 14.62
CA THR A 192 -14.94 19.46 14.59
C THR A 192 -14.63 20.92 14.41
N PHE A 193 -13.56 21.40 15.04
CA PHE A 193 -13.07 22.76 14.84
C PHE A 193 -11.59 22.90 15.24
N HIS A 194 -10.94 23.93 14.73
CA HIS A 194 -9.59 24.32 15.10
C HIS A 194 -9.59 25.60 15.92
N ALA A 195 -9.03 25.56 17.12
CA ALA A 195 -8.71 26.77 17.87
C ALA A 195 -7.28 27.21 17.52
N ARG A 196 -7.12 28.47 17.12
CA ARG A 196 -5.85 29.08 16.68
C ARG A 196 -5.55 30.32 17.52
N ALA A 197 -4.28 30.57 17.83
CA ALA A 197 -3.82 31.73 18.61
C ALA A 197 -2.74 32.58 17.89
N GLU A 198 -2.48 32.31 16.60
CA GLU A 198 -1.39 32.94 15.85
C GLU A 198 -1.89 34.09 14.98
N LEU A 199 -1.27 35.26 15.06
CA LEU A 199 -1.46 36.34 14.10
C LEU A 199 -0.50 36.15 12.92
N ILE A 200 -1.03 36.02 11.71
CA ILE A 200 -0.24 36.06 10.47
C ILE A 200 -0.45 37.45 9.88
N THR A 201 0.62 38.22 9.73
CA THR A 201 0.56 39.61 9.28
C THR A 201 1.83 40.00 8.51
N GLU A 202 1.95 41.27 8.12
CA GLU A 202 3.08 41.83 7.36
C GLU A 202 3.73 42.97 8.17
N ILE A 203 5.04 43.14 8.03
CA ILE A 203 5.77 44.25 8.65
C ILE A 203 5.60 45.51 7.79
N SER A 204 5.04 46.57 8.36
CA SER A 204 4.87 47.86 7.68
C SER A 204 5.98 48.87 8.01
N ALA A 205 6.61 48.77 9.18
CA ALA A 205 7.74 49.60 9.58
C ALA A 205 8.60 48.91 10.65
N ILE A 206 9.88 49.31 10.75
CA ILE A 206 10.82 48.85 11.78
C ILE A 206 11.50 50.09 12.38
N GLU A 207 11.33 50.30 13.69
CA GLU A 207 11.94 51.40 14.44
C GLU A 207 12.66 50.86 15.68
N GLY A 208 13.99 50.70 15.57
CA GLY A 208 14.80 50.10 16.63
C GLY A 208 14.36 48.66 16.90
N LYS A 209 13.72 48.41 18.05
CA LYS A 209 13.18 47.08 18.43
C LYS A 209 11.67 46.94 18.20
N VAL A 210 11.01 47.96 17.67
CA VAL A 210 9.56 47.95 17.46
C VAL A 210 9.27 47.64 16.00
N LEU A 211 8.48 46.59 15.75
CA LEU A 211 7.88 46.34 14.45
C LEU A 211 6.45 46.90 14.46
N THR A 212 6.11 47.65 13.43
CA THR A 212 4.72 47.97 13.12
C THR A 212 4.16 46.87 12.23
N LEU A 213 3.04 46.29 12.67
CA LEU A 213 2.30 45.22 12.04
C LEU A 213 1.18 45.82 11.18
N LYS A 214 0.85 45.14 10.08
CA LYS A 214 -0.30 45.53 9.25
C LYS A 214 -1.64 45.27 9.91
N ASP A 215 -1.71 44.24 10.74
CA ASP A 215 -2.93 43.83 11.46
C ASP A 215 -2.68 43.91 12.97
N ALA A 216 -3.64 44.45 13.71
CA ALA A 216 -3.56 44.53 15.16
C ALA A 216 -3.73 43.13 15.81
N ALA A 217 -3.00 42.88 16.90
CA ALA A 217 -3.22 41.70 17.73
C ALA A 217 -4.60 41.77 18.40
N SER A 218 -5.34 40.66 18.46
CA SER A 218 -6.60 40.60 19.23
C SER A 218 -6.39 40.29 20.71
N THR A 219 -5.18 39.86 21.08
CA THR A 219 -4.81 39.46 22.44
C THR A 219 -3.46 40.04 22.88
N THR A 220 -3.30 40.21 24.19
CA THR A 220 -2.03 40.61 24.80
C THR A 220 -1.15 39.38 24.98
N ALA A 221 0.09 39.44 24.50
CA ALA A 221 1.11 38.41 24.70
C ALA A 221 2.40 39.02 25.23
N GLY A 222 2.84 38.57 26.41
CA GLY A 222 4.04 39.08 27.09
C GLY A 222 5.36 38.43 26.64
N SER A 223 5.29 37.38 25.81
CA SER A 223 6.44 36.66 25.27
C SER A 223 6.04 35.86 24.02
N ALA A 224 5.40 36.52 23.06
CA ALA A 224 5.02 35.91 21.79
C ALA A 224 6.27 35.49 21.00
N ARG A 225 6.34 34.25 20.53
CA ARG A 225 7.29 33.85 19.48
C ARG A 225 6.92 34.54 18.17
N VAL A 226 7.92 35.09 17.49
CA VAL A 226 7.79 35.79 16.21
C VAL A 226 8.74 35.16 15.21
N ARG A 227 8.22 34.84 14.02
CA ARG A 227 8.93 34.14 12.94
C ARG A 227 8.51 34.66 11.58
N HIS A 228 9.34 34.42 10.58
CA HIS A 228 8.99 34.67 9.18
C HIS A 228 7.80 33.85 8.69
N HIS A 229 7.11 34.36 7.68
CA HIS A 229 6.00 33.73 6.99
C HIS A 229 5.99 34.10 5.49
N ASP A 230 6.31 33.13 4.63
CA ASP A 230 6.71 33.41 3.24
C ASP A 230 5.60 33.15 2.20
N ARG A 231 4.48 32.53 2.60
CA ARG A 231 3.47 32.07 1.62
C ARG A 231 2.99 33.20 0.71
N ALA A 232 2.65 34.37 1.25
CA ALA A 232 2.08 35.46 0.46
C ALA A 232 3.07 35.92 -0.63
N ALA A 233 4.35 36.08 -0.27
CA ALA A 233 5.45 36.43 -1.16
C ALA A 233 5.64 35.39 -2.27
N ILE A 234 5.79 34.10 -1.93
CA ILE A 234 5.95 33.02 -2.91
C ILE A 234 4.72 32.92 -3.82
N GLN A 235 3.51 33.12 -3.29
CA GLN A 235 2.29 33.08 -4.09
C GLN A 235 2.21 34.24 -5.10
N ARG A 236 2.76 35.42 -4.79
CA ARG A 236 2.90 36.52 -5.75
C ARG A 236 3.92 36.15 -6.84
N ALA A 237 5.09 35.64 -6.47
CA ALA A 237 6.10 35.16 -7.41
C ALA A 237 5.54 34.10 -8.38
N LEU A 238 4.80 33.11 -7.86
CA LEU A 238 4.13 32.08 -8.67
C LEU A 238 3.11 32.68 -9.65
N LYS A 239 2.30 33.66 -9.20
CA LYS A 239 1.35 34.35 -10.09
C LYS A 239 2.06 35.09 -11.21
N THR A 240 3.18 35.73 -10.91
CA THR A 240 4.01 36.41 -11.92
C THR A 240 4.61 35.42 -12.89
N ALA A 241 5.21 34.32 -12.41
CA ALA A 241 5.77 33.27 -13.26
C ALA A 241 4.72 32.74 -14.25
N LEU A 242 3.51 32.44 -13.77
CA LEU A 242 2.40 31.99 -14.61
C LEU A 242 1.93 33.06 -15.61
N LYS A 243 1.83 34.31 -15.19
CA LYS A 243 1.41 35.44 -16.05
C LYS A 243 2.43 35.72 -17.16
N GLU A 244 3.71 35.59 -16.86
CA GLU A 244 4.83 35.87 -17.76
C GLU A 244 5.28 34.63 -18.56
N HIS A 245 4.63 33.48 -18.38
CA HIS A 245 5.03 32.20 -18.97
C HIS A 245 6.47 31.81 -18.64
N ARG A 246 6.90 32.09 -17.41
CA ARG A 246 8.20 31.74 -16.83
C ARG A 246 8.05 30.64 -15.78
N ASN A 247 9.17 30.04 -15.43
CA ASN A 247 9.31 29.06 -14.35
C ASN A 247 9.54 29.76 -13.01
N LEU A 248 9.37 29.04 -11.91
CA LEU A 248 9.58 29.56 -10.55
C LEU A 248 10.81 28.90 -9.92
N PHE A 249 11.75 29.71 -9.46
CA PHE A 249 12.94 29.28 -8.74
C PHE A 249 12.83 29.62 -7.26
N ILE A 250 13.15 28.66 -6.40
CA ILE A 250 13.14 28.78 -4.94
C ILE A 250 14.56 28.49 -4.44
N PRO A 251 15.32 29.49 -3.96
CA PRO A 251 16.67 29.27 -3.48
C PRO A 251 16.69 28.45 -2.18
N SER A 252 17.89 28.11 -1.71
CA SER A 252 18.06 27.52 -0.39
C SER A 252 17.53 28.46 0.68
N GLY A 253 16.75 27.93 1.62
CA GLY A 253 16.07 28.66 2.67
C GLY A 253 14.96 27.84 3.32
N HIS A 254 14.53 28.27 4.50
CA HIS A 254 13.39 27.70 5.23
C HIS A 254 12.17 28.62 5.10
N TYR A 255 11.19 28.20 4.31
CA TYR A 255 10.00 28.97 3.99
C TYR A 255 8.79 28.48 4.77
N ARG A 256 8.22 29.33 5.64
CA ARG A 256 7.09 28.95 6.52
C ARG A 256 5.74 29.32 5.91
N LEU A 257 4.79 28.39 5.99
CA LEU A 257 3.50 28.45 5.27
C LEU A 257 2.31 28.17 6.20
N ASP A 258 1.30 29.06 6.20
CA ASP A 258 -0.03 28.79 6.78
C ASP A 258 -0.89 27.86 5.90
N ARG A 259 -0.55 27.80 4.61
CA ARG A 259 -1.07 26.84 3.62
C ARG A 259 -0.20 26.83 2.37
N GLY A 260 -0.34 25.80 1.55
CA GLY A 260 0.45 25.71 0.32
C GLY A 260 -0.05 26.57 -0.84
N PHE A 261 0.46 26.23 -2.02
CA PHE A 261 0.30 26.95 -3.27
C PHE A 261 -0.66 26.22 -4.21
N THR A 262 -1.37 26.97 -5.05
CA THR A 262 -2.22 26.38 -6.10
C THR A 262 -1.66 26.69 -7.48
N VAL A 263 -1.36 25.64 -8.25
CA VAL A 263 -1.11 25.72 -9.69
C VAL A 263 -2.48 25.59 -10.39
N PRO A 264 -2.93 26.62 -11.12
CA PRO A 264 -4.30 26.68 -11.59
C PRO A 264 -4.55 25.77 -12.81
N THR A 265 -5.81 25.75 -13.24
CA THR A 265 -6.27 25.08 -14.45
C THR A 265 -5.49 25.51 -15.67
N ASP A 266 -5.22 24.57 -16.57
CA ASP A 266 -4.51 24.76 -17.84
C ASP A 266 -3.05 25.24 -17.75
N ALA A 267 -2.51 25.49 -16.54
CA ALA A 267 -1.14 25.93 -16.35
C ALA A 267 -0.10 24.87 -16.77
N SER A 268 1.01 25.34 -17.35
CA SER A 268 2.25 24.56 -17.48
C SER A 268 3.39 25.35 -16.85
N ILE A 269 4.15 24.74 -15.94
CA ILE A 269 5.19 25.43 -15.18
C ILE A 269 6.23 24.47 -14.59
N TRP A 270 7.47 24.92 -14.49
CA TRP A 270 8.49 24.30 -13.64
C TRP A 270 8.62 25.08 -12.34
N ILE A 271 8.66 24.35 -11.23
CA ILE A 271 8.97 24.88 -9.91
C ILE A 271 10.17 24.09 -9.39
N GLU A 272 11.29 24.79 -9.21
CA GLU A 272 12.56 24.18 -8.85
C GLU A 272 13.15 24.84 -7.62
N GLY A 273 13.47 24.01 -6.63
CA GLY A 273 14.34 24.41 -5.53
C GLY A 273 15.82 24.35 -5.93
N GLU A 274 16.66 25.08 -5.22
CA GLU A 274 18.11 25.04 -5.44
C GLU A 274 18.70 23.70 -4.97
N ASN A 275 18.28 23.25 -3.80
CA ASN A 275 18.82 22.06 -3.14
C ASN A 275 17.72 21.39 -2.31
N PRO A 276 17.49 20.07 -2.44
CA PRO A 276 16.42 19.38 -1.72
C PRO A 276 16.61 19.35 -0.20
N GLU A 277 17.83 19.42 0.31
CA GLU A 277 18.14 19.45 1.74
C GLU A 277 18.00 20.85 2.34
N HIS A 278 18.22 21.90 1.54
CA HIS A 278 18.27 23.28 2.02
C HIS A 278 17.12 24.17 1.55
N THR A 279 16.35 23.79 0.53
CA THR A 279 15.11 24.45 0.12
C THR A 279 13.93 23.75 0.80
N VAL A 280 13.48 24.27 1.94
CA VAL A 280 12.44 23.65 2.76
C VAL A 280 11.15 24.48 2.72
N LEU A 281 10.07 23.90 2.19
CA LEU A 281 8.73 24.44 2.28
C LEU A 281 7.99 23.79 3.46
N ASP A 282 7.76 24.57 4.51
CA ASP A 282 7.29 24.08 5.80
C ASP A 282 5.86 24.52 6.10
N ILE A 283 4.95 23.55 6.10
CA ILE A 283 3.54 23.71 6.45
C ILE A 283 3.24 23.17 7.86
N SER A 284 4.25 23.05 8.74
CA SER A 284 4.10 22.54 10.12
C SER A 284 3.09 23.31 10.96
N GLU A 285 2.79 24.56 10.59
CA GLU A 285 1.79 25.41 11.25
C GLU A 285 0.57 25.67 10.37
N GLY A 286 0.62 25.20 9.13
CA GLY A 286 -0.41 25.40 8.13
C GLY A 286 -1.29 24.17 7.91
N LYS A 287 -2.17 24.27 6.91
CA LYS A 287 -3.13 23.22 6.54
C LYS A 287 -3.18 22.94 5.03
N HIS A 288 -3.59 21.73 4.69
CA HIS A 288 -3.70 21.15 3.34
C HIS A 288 -2.35 20.84 2.67
N ALA A 289 -2.37 20.69 1.35
CA ALA A 289 -1.19 20.36 0.56
C ALA A 289 -0.20 21.54 0.48
N VAL A 290 1.11 21.26 0.43
CA VAL A 290 2.12 22.27 0.07
C VAL A 290 1.97 22.70 -1.39
N PHE A 291 1.69 21.76 -2.29
CA PHE A 291 1.29 22.05 -3.67
C PHE A 291 -0.06 21.43 -4.00
N ARG A 292 -0.96 22.25 -4.54
CA ARG A 292 -2.20 21.79 -5.15
C ARG A 292 -2.15 22.04 -6.65
N LEU A 293 -2.11 20.97 -7.43
CA LEU A 293 -2.24 21.02 -8.88
C LEU A 293 -3.72 20.82 -9.20
N SER A 294 -4.34 21.74 -9.92
CA SER A 294 -5.77 21.68 -10.21
C SER A 294 -6.00 21.78 -11.71
N LYS A 295 -6.31 20.65 -12.38
CA LYS A 295 -6.58 20.60 -13.83
C LYS A 295 -5.47 21.24 -14.68
N SER A 296 -4.22 21.14 -14.23
CA SER A 296 -3.04 21.70 -14.90
C SER A 296 -2.62 20.83 -16.09
N ARG A 297 -1.74 21.34 -16.97
CA ARG A 297 -1.27 20.61 -18.16
C ARG A 297 0.05 19.88 -17.91
N ASN A 298 1.15 20.62 -17.81
CA ASN A 298 2.49 20.05 -17.61
C ASN A 298 3.16 20.71 -16.41
N VAL A 299 3.28 19.99 -15.30
CA VAL A 299 3.88 20.54 -14.07
C VAL A 299 5.11 19.73 -13.70
N THR A 300 6.22 20.43 -13.47
CA THR A 300 7.44 19.84 -12.91
C THR A 300 7.73 20.44 -11.55
N LEU A 301 7.87 19.61 -10.51
CA LEU A 301 8.31 19.99 -9.17
C LEU A 301 9.64 19.30 -8.88
N ARG A 302 10.67 20.02 -8.44
CA ARG A 302 11.97 19.38 -8.19
C ARG A 302 12.88 20.06 -7.16
N ASN A 303 13.79 19.26 -6.59
CA ASN A 303 14.91 19.70 -5.73
C ASN A 303 14.49 20.49 -4.48
N MET A 304 13.54 19.98 -3.70
CA MET A 304 13.06 20.65 -2.47
C MET A 304 12.55 19.66 -1.42
N SER A 305 12.50 20.10 -0.17
CA SER A 305 11.87 19.39 0.94
C SER A 305 10.51 20.00 1.29
N LEU A 306 9.53 19.14 1.59
CA LEU A 306 8.16 19.49 1.96
C LEU A 306 7.87 18.93 3.36
N ARG A 307 7.58 19.80 4.33
CA ARG A 307 7.43 19.39 5.74
C ARG A 307 6.03 19.65 6.27
N GLY A 308 5.38 18.60 6.78
CA GLY A 308 4.09 18.66 7.46
C GLY A 308 4.16 18.71 8.99
N HIS A 309 3.01 18.58 9.65
CA HIS A 309 2.88 18.87 11.09
C HIS A 309 2.71 17.66 12.03
N THR A 310 2.24 16.49 11.55
CA THR A 310 1.89 15.37 12.47
C THR A 310 2.79 14.16 12.33
N GLY A 311 2.86 13.57 11.13
CA GLY A 311 3.57 12.31 10.90
C GLY A 311 3.00 11.08 11.62
N LYS A 312 3.58 9.91 11.33
CA LYS A 312 3.20 8.60 11.84
C LYS A 312 3.32 8.61 13.38
N GLY A 313 2.27 8.18 14.06
CA GLY A 313 2.20 8.15 15.53
C GLY A 313 1.53 9.38 16.18
N GLY A 314 1.49 10.53 15.49
CA GLY A 314 0.86 11.73 16.02
C GLY A 314 -0.67 11.74 15.97
N MET A 315 -1.30 10.82 15.23
CA MET A 315 -2.75 10.57 15.24
C MET A 315 -3.05 9.12 14.85
N PRO A 316 -4.21 8.54 15.26
CA PRO A 316 -4.61 7.23 14.78
C PRO A 316 -5.04 7.32 13.31
N LEU A 317 -4.91 6.24 12.52
CA LEU A 317 -5.36 6.21 11.10
C LEU A 317 -6.87 6.45 10.96
N ASN A 318 -7.64 5.80 11.84
CA ASN A 318 -9.09 5.95 11.94
C ASN A 318 -9.54 5.69 13.38
N PHE A 319 -10.77 6.12 13.70
CA PHE A 319 -11.44 5.81 14.96
C PHE A 319 -12.89 5.41 14.74
N ARG A 320 -13.52 4.81 15.76
CA ARG A 320 -14.94 4.47 15.77
C ARG A 320 -15.75 5.59 16.42
N ARG A 321 -16.72 6.10 15.68
CA ARG A 321 -17.75 7.02 16.19
C ARG A 321 -18.69 6.27 17.14
N SER A 322 -19.53 6.98 17.87
CA SER A 322 -20.47 6.38 18.83
C SER A 322 -21.51 5.46 18.18
N ASP A 323 -21.83 5.68 16.90
CA ASP A 323 -22.67 4.82 16.05
C ASP A 323 -21.94 3.58 15.49
N ASN A 324 -20.70 3.34 15.93
CA ASN A 324 -19.82 2.26 15.50
C ASN A 324 -19.32 2.37 14.04
N THR A 325 -19.58 3.47 13.34
CA THR A 325 -19.00 3.72 12.02
C THR A 325 -17.56 4.22 12.13
N SER A 326 -16.74 3.95 11.11
CA SER A 326 -15.32 4.35 11.08
C SER A 326 -15.15 5.74 10.46
N PHE A 327 -14.20 6.51 10.98
CA PHE A 327 -13.82 7.83 10.45
C PHE A 327 -12.31 7.95 10.26
N TRP A 328 -11.86 8.44 9.11
CA TRP A 328 -10.43 8.65 8.83
C TRP A 328 -9.99 10.03 9.29
N THR A 329 -8.91 10.05 10.07
CA THR A 329 -8.41 11.24 10.75
C THR A 329 -7.73 12.24 9.84
N MET A 330 -7.29 11.85 8.63
CA MET A 330 -6.72 12.78 7.65
C MET A 330 -7.61 14.00 7.39
N ASN A 331 -8.94 13.85 7.50
CA ASN A 331 -9.87 14.96 7.29
C ASN A 331 -9.94 15.94 8.46
N LEU A 332 -9.46 15.56 9.65
CA LEU A 332 -9.55 16.39 10.84
C LEU A 332 -8.49 17.48 10.86
N LYS A 333 -7.27 17.17 10.41
CA LYS A 333 -6.15 18.10 10.40
C LYS A 333 -5.24 17.78 9.19
N PRO A 334 -5.70 18.06 7.96
CA PRO A 334 -5.03 17.59 6.75
C PRO A 334 -3.74 18.34 6.47
N CYS A 335 -2.66 17.61 6.17
CA CYS A 335 -1.46 18.12 5.53
C CYS A 335 -0.83 17.04 4.65
N ASN A 336 -0.43 17.41 3.44
CA ASN A 336 0.23 16.54 2.49
C ASN A 336 1.23 17.31 1.64
N ALA A 337 2.10 16.61 0.92
CA ALA A 337 3.11 17.22 0.08
C ALA A 337 2.48 17.81 -1.20
N VAL A 338 1.82 16.95 -1.98
CA VAL A 338 1.22 17.35 -3.26
C VAL A 338 -0.18 16.75 -3.37
N SER A 339 -1.15 17.57 -3.74
CA SER A 339 -2.48 17.14 -4.19
C SER A 339 -2.64 17.44 -5.67
N ILE A 340 -2.79 16.40 -6.47
CA ILE A 340 -3.05 16.45 -7.90
C ILE A 340 -4.54 16.21 -8.09
N SER A 341 -5.29 17.30 -8.27
CA SER A 341 -6.74 17.31 -8.28
C SER A 341 -7.30 17.65 -9.67
N GLY A 342 -8.34 16.92 -10.09
CA GLY A 342 -9.01 17.18 -11.35
C GLY A 342 -8.25 16.72 -12.60
N GLY A 343 -7.21 15.88 -12.44
CA GLY A 343 -6.45 15.26 -13.53
C GLY A 343 -5.44 16.22 -14.19
N ALA A 344 -4.32 16.49 -13.51
CA ALA A 344 -3.23 17.24 -14.15
C ALA A 344 -2.63 16.35 -15.24
N ALA A 345 -2.54 16.81 -16.49
CA ALA A 345 -2.29 15.87 -17.59
C ALA A 345 -0.94 15.15 -17.48
N ARG A 346 0.15 15.88 -17.23
CA ARG A 346 1.50 15.31 -17.09
C ARG A 346 2.20 15.97 -15.91
N THR A 347 2.55 15.18 -14.91
CA THR A 347 3.19 15.67 -13.70
C THR A 347 4.50 14.94 -13.45
N TRP A 348 5.58 15.69 -13.27
CA TRP A 348 6.90 15.18 -12.95
C TRP A 348 7.34 15.72 -11.59
N ILE A 349 7.62 14.83 -10.64
CA ILE A 349 8.07 15.16 -9.30
C ILE A 349 9.41 14.47 -9.11
N GLU A 350 10.48 15.26 -9.05
CA GLU A 350 11.85 14.73 -9.03
C GLU A 350 12.64 15.27 -7.85
N ASN A 351 13.30 14.38 -7.10
CA ASN A 351 14.19 14.79 -6.01
C ASN A 351 13.45 15.71 -5.01
N VAL A 352 12.22 15.31 -4.67
CA VAL A 352 11.36 15.98 -3.69
C VAL A 352 11.22 15.08 -2.48
N HIS A 353 11.48 15.63 -1.30
CA HIS A 353 11.52 14.88 -0.05
C HIS A 353 10.42 15.36 0.88
N ALA A 354 9.54 14.46 1.32
CA ALA A 354 8.39 14.81 2.13
C ALA A 354 8.46 14.15 3.50
N SER A 355 8.08 14.90 4.54
CA SER A 355 8.06 14.40 5.91
C SER A 355 6.87 14.89 6.73
N ARG A 356 6.51 14.12 7.77
CA ARG A 356 5.54 14.52 8.81
C ARG A 356 4.12 14.80 8.30
N MET A 357 3.67 14.09 7.26
CA MET A 357 2.36 14.30 6.65
C MET A 357 1.25 13.58 7.42
N SER A 358 0.12 14.25 7.65
CA SER A 358 -1.05 13.68 8.32
C SER A 358 -2.05 13.02 7.36
N SER A 359 -1.94 13.33 6.07
CA SER A 359 -2.75 12.77 4.99
C SER A 359 -1.85 12.02 4.01
N GLU A 360 -2.44 11.50 2.93
CA GLU A 360 -1.70 10.86 1.84
C GLU A 360 -0.69 11.84 1.25
N CYS A 361 0.60 11.49 1.31
CA CYS A 361 1.68 12.43 1.10
C CYS A 361 1.67 12.99 -0.33
N PHE A 362 1.72 12.10 -1.33
CA PHE A 362 1.46 12.44 -2.72
C PHE A 362 0.12 11.85 -3.13
N TYR A 363 -0.88 12.72 -3.28
CA TYR A 363 -2.26 12.35 -3.58
C TYR A 363 -2.63 12.73 -5.00
N ALA A 364 -3.19 11.79 -5.77
CA ALA A 364 -3.77 12.04 -7.08
C ALA A 364 -5.24 11.60 -7.15
N GLN A 365 -6.08 12.44 -7.75
CA GLN A 365 -7.46 12.15 -8.07
C GLN A 365 -8.00 13.08 -9.16
N GLY A 366 -8.68 12.53 -10.15
CA GLY A 366 -9.29 13.30 -11.23
C GLY A 366 -10.31 12.51 -12.05
N PRO A 367 -10.84 13.14 -13.12
CA PRO A 367 -11.59 12.43 -14.14
C PRO A 367 -10.72 11.36 -14.81
N MET A 368 -11.35 10.33 -15.34
CA MET A 368 -10.66 9.15 -15.86
C MET A 368 -11.27 8.66 -17.17
N ARG A 369 -10.48 7.92 -17.96
CA ARG A 369 -10.95 7.31 -19.21
C ARG A 369 -11.91 6.15 -18.95
N HIS A 370 -13.00 6.08 -19.72
CA HIS A 370 -14.10 5.12 -19.55
C HIS A 370 -14.35 4.23 -20.79
N GLY A 371 -13.29 3.71 -21.41
CA GLY A 371 -13.42 2.83 -22.58
C GLY A 371 -13.93 3.57 -23.80
N LEU A 372 -15.17 3.27 -24.18
CA LEU A 372 -15.83 3.75 -25.40
C LEU A 372 -16.24 5.23 -25.36
N LYS A 373 -16.13 5.89 -24.20
CA LYS A 373 -16.40 7.32 -24.06
C LYS A 373 -15.20 8.16 -24.48
N PRO A 374 -15.39 9.37 -25.03
CA PRO A 374 -14.29 10.28 -25.28
C PRO A 374 -13.48 10.54 -24.00
N ASP A 375 -12.17 10.66 -24.18
CA ASP A 375 -11.27 11.03 -23.09
C ASP A 375 -11.73 12.33 -22.42
N PRO A 376 -11.73 12.40 -21.08
CA PRO A 376 -12.01 13.65 -20.38
C PRO A 376 -11.03 14.74 -20.84
N LYS A 377 -11.47 16.00 -20.90
CA LYS A 377 -10.58 17.13 -21.22
C LYS A 377 -9.36 17.20 -20.27
N TYR A 378 -9.59 16.84 -19.01
CA TYR A 378 -8.60 16.80 -17.93
C TYR A 378 -8.62 15.41 -17.30
N TYR A 379 -7.57 14.64 -17.50
CA TYR A 379 -7.28 13.38 -16.82
C TYR A 379 -5.76 13.24 -16.72
N GLN A 380 -5.30 12.42 -15.79
CA GLN A 380 -3.88 12.16 -15.60
C GLN A 380 -3.37 11.19 -16.69
N GLN A 381 -2.56 11.68 -17.62
CA GLN A 381 -1.97 10.92 -18.73
C GLN A 381 -0.60 10.32 -18.38
N ALA A 382 0.13 10.99 -17.48
CA ALA A 382 1.41 10.54 -16.95
C ALA A 382 1.68 11.19 -15.57
N LEU A 383 2.22 10.42 -14.65
CA LEU A 383 2.61 10.87 -13.32
C LEU A 383 3.90 10.16 -12.92
N THR A 384 5.01 10.91 -12.82
CA THR A 384 6.30 10.33 -12.43
C THR A 384 6.78 10.90 -11.10
N TYR A 385 7.13 10.01 -10.19
CA TYR A 385 7.92 10.28 -8.99
C TYR A 385 9.32 9.69 -9.19
N PHE A 386 10.35 10.53 -9.21
CA PHE A 386 11.71 10.11 -9.50
C PHE A 386 12.67 10.56 -8.40
N ARG A 387 13.32 9.62 -7.71
CA ARG A 387 14.26 9.90 -6.60
C ARG A 387 13.63 10.72 -5.47
N CYS A 388 12.34 10.52 -5.22
CA CYS A 388 11.64 11.15 -4.11
C CYS A 388 11.87 10.38 -2.81
N SER A 389 11.70 11.05 -1.67
CA SER A 389 11.69 10.35 -0.38
C SER A 389 10.46 10.72 0.44
N VAL A 390 9.95 9.75 1.20
CA VAL A 390 8.81 9.92 2.10
C VAL A 390 9.17 9.36 3.47
N THR A 391 9.03 10.18 4.49
CA THR A 391 9.31 9.80 5.87
C THR A 391 8.18 10.21 6.80
N ASP A 392 7.86 9.37 7.77
CA ASP A 392 6.96 9.75 8.86
C ASP A 392 5.60 10.28 8.37
N VAL A 393 4.82 9.42 7.70
CA VAL A 393 3.51 9.75 7.13
C VAL A 393 2.43 8.87 7.76
N VAL A 394 1.31 9.48 8.16
CA VAL A 394 0.20 8.76 8.80
C VAL A 394 -0.50 7.82 7.81
N PHE A 395 -0.68 8.27 6.57
CA PHE A 395 -1.41 7.58 5.50
C PHE A 395 -0.45 7.05 4.43
N ASN A 396 -0.86 7.08 3.16
CA ASN A 396 -0.11 6.53 2.04
C ASN A 396 1.04 7.47 1.64
N ALA A 397 2.19 6.90 1.26
CA ALA A 397 3.28 7.67 0.67
C ALA A 397 2.89 8.17 -0.72
N PHE A 398 2.41 7.26 -1.57
CA PHE A 398 1.87 7.54 -2.90
C PHE A 398 0.46 6.99 -2.99
N ASN A 399 -0.52 7.84 -3.35
CA ASN A 399 -1.89 7.43 -3.59
C ASN A 399 -2.38 7.97 -4.94
N ASN A 400 -3.01 7.10 -5.73
CA ASN A 400 -3.86 7.51 -6.82
C ASN A 400 -5.26 6.84 -6.79
N ASN A 401 -6.27 7.64 -6.46
CA ASN A 401 -7.68 7.22 -6.39
C ASN A 401 -8.43 7.27 -7.74
N ASP A 402 -7.74 7.51 -8.86
CA ASP A 402 -8.31 7.48 -10.21
C ASP A 402 -7.67 6.40 -11.12
N LEU A 403 -8.22 6.24 -12.33
CA LEU A 403 -7.66 5.37 -13.37
C LEU A 403 -6.69 6.15 -14.29
N ALA A 404 -5.76 6.91 -13.71
CA ALA A 404 -4.67 7.57 -14.43
C ALA A 404 -3.91 6.59 -15.31
N ASP A 405 -3.28 7.10 -16.36
CA ASP A 405 -2.36 6.34 -17.17
C ASP A 405 -0.91 6.69 -16.82
N ASN A 406 -0.02 5.72 -16.98
CA ASN A 406 1.44 5.85 -16.90
C ASN A 406 1.91 6.49 -15.58
N THR A 407 1.70 5.77 -14.48
CA THR A 407 2.20 6.21 -13.16
C THR A 407 3.51 5.52 -12.84
N ASP A 408 4.58 6.29 -12.70
CA ASP A 408 5.92 5.79 -12.39
C ASP A 408 6.36 6.20 -10.98
N ILE A 409 6.82 5.25 -10.18
CA ILE A 409 7.47 5.43 -8.88
C ILE A 409 8.86 4.81 -8.98
N LEU A 410 9.85 5.67 -9.21
CA LEU A 410 11.17 5.27 -9.67
C LEU A 410 12.24 5.73 -8.68
N TYR A 411 13.02 4.78 -8.16
CA TYR A 411 14.18 5.03 -7.30
C TYR A 411 13.85 5.87 -6.07
N CYS A 412 12.64 5.72 -5.53
CA CYS A 412 12.19 6.43 -4.35
C CYS A 412 12.56 5.68 -3.07
N THR A 413 12.63 6.41 -1.96
CA THR A 413 12.79 5.83 -0.62
C THR A 413 11.57 6.13 0.24
N VAL A 414 11.02 5.12 0.91
CA VAL A 414 9.93 5.30 1.88
C VAL A 414 10.30 4.67 3.21
N ASN A 415 10.21 5.47 4.27
CA ASN A 415 10.47 5.05 5.63
C ASN A 415 9.36 5.55 6.56
N GLY A 416 8.37 4.68 6.83
CA GLY A 416 7.27 4.99 7.74
C GLY A 416 6.07 5.64 7.07
N ALA A 417 5.18 4.81 6.51
CA ALA A 417 3.85 5.19 6.02
C ALA A 417 2.81 4.12 6.45
N SER A 418 1.50 4.37 6.32
CA SER A 418 0.51 3.28 6.43
C SER A 418 0.51 2.39 5.19
N ASN A 419 0.82 2.97 4.03
CA ASN A 419 0.95 2.24 2.78
C ASN A 419 2.04 2.89 1.92
N PHE A 420 2.85 2.08 1.25
CA PHE A 420 3.77 2.59 0.23
C PHE A 420 3.01 3.14 -0.98
N TRP A 421 2.10 2.35 -1.53
CA TRP A 421 1.33 2.68 -2.73
C TRP A 421 -0.11 2.22 -2.57
N GLU A 422 -1.06 3.08 -2.95
CA GLU A 422 -2.45 2.68 -3.16
C GLU A 422 -2.96 3.30 -4.45
N GLY A 423 -3.45 2.48 -5.39
CA GLY A 423 -4.12 3.07 -6.54
C GLY A 423 -4.57 2.12 -7.62
N LEU A 424 -5.27 2.71 -8.58
CA LEU A 424 -5.96 2.06 -9.70
C LEU A 424 -5.41 2.45 -11.08
N SER A 425 -4.26 3.14 -11.11
CA SER A 425 -3.68 3.61 -12.37
C SER A 425 -3.41 2.45 -13.34
N ARG A 426 -3.31 2.75 -14.62
CA ARG A 426 -2.95 1.82 -15.69
C ARG A 426 -1.51 2.08 -16.11
N GLY A 427 -0.74 1.02 -16.35
CA GLY A 427 0.69 1.14 -16.70
C GLY A 427 1.49 1.73 -15.53
N ILE A 428 1.42 1.06 -14.37
CA ILE A 428 2.18 1.44 -13.19
C ILE A 428 3.59 0.85 -13.28
N ASN A 429 4.62 1.66 -13.09
CA ASN A 429 5.99 1.19 -12.92
C ASN A 429 6.47 1.52 -11.51
N CYS A 430 6.69 0.49 -10.68
CA CYS A 430 7.28 0.61 -9.36
C CYS A 430 8.68 -0.01 -9.40
N ILE A 431 9.70 0.81 -9.67
CA ILE A 431 11.04 0.31 -10.01
C ILE A 431 12.13 0.91 -9.13
N GLY A 432 13.01 0.06 -8.61
CA GLY A 432 14.25 0.50 -7.95
C GLY A 432 14.05 1.16 -6.59
N ASN A 433 12.91 0.98 -5.93
CA ASN A 433 12.57 1.67 -4.69
C ASN A 433 13.11 0.93 -3.46
N HIS A 434 13.39 1.68 -2.39
CA HIS A 434 13.66 1.14 -1.06
C HIS A 434 12.54 1.50 -0.10
N VAL A 435 11.83 0.51 0.42
CA VAL A 435 10.64 0.70 1.24
C VAL A 435 10.77 -0.05 2.55
N ARG A 436 10.56 0.65 3.67
CA ARG A 436 10.64 0.09 5.01
C ARG A 436 9.67 0.76 5.98
N ASN A 437 9.38 0.06 7.07
CA ASN A 437 8.55 0.54 8.18
C ASN A 437 7.12 0.95 7.77
N CYS A 438 6.59 0.37 6.69
CA CYS A 438 5.23 0.58 6.23
C CYS A 438 4.26 -0.45 6.84
N ASP A 439 3.00 -0.07 7.07
CA ASP A 439 1.99 -1.07 7.48
C ASP A 439 1.62 -1.98 6.29
N ASN A 440 1.62 -1.43 5.07
CA ASN A 440 1.47 -2.14 3.80
C ASN A 440 2.52 -1.67 2.78
N TYR A 441 3.07 -2.59 2.00
CA TYR A 441 4.11 -2.33 0.99
C TYR A 441 3.55 -2.12 -0.43
N GLY A 442 2.24 -1.85 -0.53
CA GLY A 442 1.56 -1.57 -1.80
C GLY A 442 0.27 -2.36 -1.95
N THR A 443 -0.79 -1.68 -2.35
CA THR A 443 -2.09 -2.25 -2.73
C THR A 443 -2.43 -1.85 -4.16
N PHE A 444 -2.08 -2.74 -5.09
CA PHE A 444 -2.23 -2.52 -6.52
C PHE A 444 -3.60 -3.04 -6.96
N GLY A 445 -4.50 -2.14 -7.38
CA GLY A 445 -5.85 -2.49 -7.79
C GLY A 445 -6.97 -2.06 -6.85
N ASN A 446 -6.69 -1.61 -5.62
CA ASN A 446 -7.66 -1.50 -4.51
C ASN A 446 -8.96 -0.72 -4.80
N THR A 447 -9.95 -1.36 -5.43
CA THR A 447 -11.30 -0.80 -5.60
C THR A 447 -12.37 -1.85 -5.35
N ARG A 448 -13.45 -1.41 -4.72
CA ARG A 448 -14.64 -2.23 -4.44
C ARG A 448 -15.73 -2.09 -5.51
N HIS A 449 -15.43 -1.43 -6.62
CA HIS A 449 -16.40 -1.05 -7.62
C HIS A 449 -16.37 -1.99 -8.82
N ARG A 450 -17.54 -2.50 -9.21
CA ARG A 450 -17.76 -3.27 -10.45
C ARG A 450 -18.34 -2.39 -11.54
N VAL A 451 -17.63 -1.33 -11.91
CA VAL A 451 -18.11 -0.39 -12.94
C VAL A 451 -17.80 -0.92 -14.33
N GLU A 452 -18.74 -0.74 -15.26
CA GLU A 452 -18.66 -1.21 -16.64
C GLU A 452 -17.35 -0.82 -17.34
N SER A 453 -16.82 0.38 -17.05
CA SER A 453 -15.58 0.86 -17.68
C SER A 453 -14.34 0.02 -17.38
N LEU A 454 -14.34 -0.76 -16.31
CA LEU A 454 -13.24 -1.69 -16.02
C LEU A 454 -13.21 -2.85 -17.03
N ASN A 455 -14.35 -3.26 -17.60
CA ASN A 455 -14.40 -4.33 -18.59
C ASN A 455 -13.70 -3.96 -19.92
N HIS A 456 -13.50 -2.66 -20.20
CA HIS A 456 -12.86 -2.22 -21.45
C HIS A 456 -11.34 -2.14 -21.38
N PHE A 457 -10.79 -1.67 -20.25
CA PHE A 457 -9.36 -1.37 -20.13
C PHE A 457 -8.66 -2.12 -18.98
N GLY A 458 -9.41 -2.80 -18.12
CA GLY A 458 -8.91 -3.22 -16.82
C GLY A 458 -8.39 -2.03 -15.99
N THR A 459 -7.54 -2.35 -15.02
CA THR A 459 -6.86 -1.39 -14.15
C THR A 459 -5.62 -2.07 -13.56
N SER A 460 -4.67 -1.27 -13.10
CA SER A 460 -3.51 -1.74 -12.32
C SER A 460 -2.65 -2.75 -13.06
N GLN A 461 -2.52 -2.60 -14.38
CA GLN A 461 -1.41 -3.17 -15.13
C GLN A 461 -0.12 -2.62 -14.54
N THR A 462 0.72 -3.48 -13.99
CA THR A 462 1.80 -3.05 -13.08
C THR A 462 3.07 -3.84 -13.32
N VAL A 463 4.21 -3.15 -13.32
CA VAL A 463 5.55 -3.73 -13.16
C VAL A 463 6.10 -3.33 -11.79
N ILE A 464 6.44 -4.32 -10.97
CA ILE A 464 7.10 -4.15 -9.67
C ILE A 464 8.49 -4.79 -9.78
N SER A 465 9.54 -3.99 -9.95
CA SER A 465 10.87 -4.55 -10.23
C SER A 465 12.04 -3.87 -9.54
N GLY A 466 13.05 -4.65 -9.15
CA GLY A 466 14.30 -4.12 -8.60
C GLY A 466 14.13 -3.39 -7.26
N ASN A 467 13.06 -3.65 -6.52
CA ASN A 467 12.79 -2.98 -5.25
C ASN A 467 13.38 -3.76 -4.07
N VAL A 468 13.66 -3.05 -2.98
CA VAL A 468 13.97 -3.63 -1.67
C VAL A 468 12.83 -3.30 -0.70
N PHE A 469 12.21 -4.35 -0.16
CA PHE A 469 11.15 -4.26 0.85
C PHE A 469 11.67 -4.82 2.18
N GLU A 470 11.64 -4.05 3.27
CA GLU A 470 12.10 -4.49 4.59
C GLU A 470 10.91 -4.68 5.56
N GLY A 471 10.53 -5.92 5.83
CA GLY A 471 9.37 -6.32 6.62
C GLY A 471 9.45 -6.09 8.14
N LEU A 472 10.18 -5.06 8.59
CA LEU A 472 10.39 -4.77 10.01
C LEU A 472 9.07 -4.46 10.75
N GLU A 473 8.98 -4.90 12.00
CA GLU A 473 7.74 -4.88 12.76
C GLU A 473 7.41 -3.55 13.45
N ARG A 474 8.32 -2.57 13.48
CA ARG A 474 8.05 -1.28 14.14
C ARG A 474 7.99 -0.14 13.14
N GLY A 475 6.98 0.71 13.29
CA GLY A 475 7.08 2.09 12.83
C GLY A 475 8.18 2.83 13.59
N PRO A 476 8.68 3.96 13.08
CA PRO A 476 9.62 4.83 13.81
C PRO A 476 9.10 5.30 15.19
N ASP A 477 7.79 5.19 15.45
CA ASP A 477 7.11 5.50 16.72
C ASP A 477 7.05 4.32 17.70
N GLY A 478 7.68 3.20 17.36
CA GLY A 478 7.72 2.00 18.20
C GLY A 478 6.42 1.17 18.21
N ARG A 479 5.38 1.60 17.48
CA ARG A 479 4.12 0.84 17.39
C ARG A 479 4.30 -0.37 16.46
N PRO A 480 3.64 -1.51 16.76
CA PRO A 480 3.60 -2.64 15.83
C PRO A 480 2.99 -2.20 14.51
N ASN A 481 3.69 -2.42 13.39
CA ASN A 481 3.06 -2.36 12.07
C ASN A 481 1.89 -3.36 12.06
N ARG A 482 0.75 -3.01 11.44
CA ARG A 482 -0.49 -3.80 11.45
C ARG A 482 -0.40 -5.11 10.63
N GLY A 483 0.54 -5.98 10.98
CA GLY A 483 0.81 -7.25 10.31
C GLY A 483 1.48 -7.09 8.95
N GLY A 484 2.48 -6.20 8.87
CA GLY A 484 3.24 -5.78 7.68
C GLY A 484 2.97 -6.61 6.43
N ARG A 485 2.04 -6.15 5.58
CA ARG A 485 1.66 -6.87 4.36
C ARG A 485 2.56 -6.42 3.23
N GLY A 486 3.27 -7.36 2.62
CA GLY A 486 4.02 -7.09 1.41
C GLY A 486 3.14 -6.60 0.24
N PRO A 487 3.72 -6.32 -0.93
CA PRO A 487 2.98 -5.96 -2.12
C PRO A 487 1.79 -6.89 -2.34
N THR A 488 0.61 -6.29 -2.48
CA THR A 488 -0.66 -7.00 -2.61
C THR A 488 -1.29 -6.62 -3.95
N VAL A 489 -1.41 -7.61 -4.83
CA VAL A 489 -2.16 -7.53 -6.08
C VAL A 489 -3.62 -7.87 -5.75
N VAL A 490 -4.48 -6.85 -5.78
CA VAL A 490 -5.87 -6.95 -5.35
C VAL A 490 -6.83 -6.60 -6.48
N ALA A 491 -8.08 -7.00 -6.30
CA ALA A 491 -9.18 -6.67 -7.19
C ALA A 491 -9.12 -5.21 -7.66
N PRO A 492 -9.15 -4.90 -8.97
CA PRO A 492 -9.18 -5.79 -10.13
C PRO A 492 -7.92 -5.69 -10.99
N ALA A 493 -6.76 -5.76 -10.34
CA ALA A 493 -5.47 -5.71 -11.01
C ALA A 493 -5.28 -6.88 -11.97
N THR A 494 -4.88 -6.58 -13.21
CA THR A 494 -4.60 -7.58 -14.23
C THR A 494 -3.32 -7.23 -14.98
N GLN A 495 -2.61 -8.23 -15.50
CA GLN A 495 -1.34 -8.07 -16.24
C GLN A 495 -0.27 -7.45 -15.34
N VAL A 496 0.14 -8.22 -14.34
CA VAL A 496 1.08 -7.77 -13.30
C VAL A 496 2.37 -8.59 -13.38
N ILE A 497 3.51 -7.90 -13.37
CA ILE A 497 4.85 -8.50 -13.34
C ILE A 497 5.54 -8.07 -12.05
N ILE A 498 6.00 -9.04 -11.26
CA ILE A 498 6.74 -8.83 -10.01
C ILE A 498 8.09 -9.54 -10.14
N THR A 499 9.16 -8.78 -10.38
CA THR A 499 10.46 -9.39 -10.72
C THR A 499 11.67 -8.73 -10.09
N ASP A 500 12.68 -9.52 -9.75
CA ASP A 500 13.99 -9.01 -9.30
C ASP A 500 13.92 -8.15 -8.01
N ASN A 501 12.97 -8.44 -7.11
CA ASN A 501 12.85 -7.74 -5.83
C ASN A 501 13.53 -8.52 -4.69
N ILE A 502 13.96 -7.77 -3.66
CA ILE A 502 14.51 -8.32 -2.42
C ILE A 502 13.56 -8.00 -1.27
N PHE A 503 13.09 -9.03 -0.59
CA PHE A 503 12.28 -8.95 0.62
C PHE A 503 13.14 -9.37 1.81
N VAL A 504 13.30 -8.47 2.78
CA VAL A 504 14.17 -8.66 3.94
C VAL A 504 13.31 -8.77 5.20
N ASN A 505 13.57 -9.78 6.03
CA ASN A 505 12.97 -9.95 7.36
C ASN A 505 11.42 -9.84 7.39
N PHE A 506 10.70 -10.48 6.47
CA PHE A 506 9.23 -10.49 6.54
C PHE A 506 8.75 -11.43 7.65
N SER A 507 8.52 -10.89 8.86
CA SER A 507 8.14 -11.65 10.06
C SER A 507 6.68 -11.49 10.48
N SER A 508 6.05 -10.36 10.13
CA SER A 508 4.73 -9.97 10.64
C SER A 508 3.58 -10.17 9.65
N GLY A 509 3.89 -10.50 8.39
CA GLY A 509 2.90 -10.74 7.34
C GLY A 509 3.49 -11.37 6.07
N THR A 510 2.62 -11.78 5.16
CA THR A 510 2.99 -12.40 3.88
C THR A 510 3.73 -11.42 2.98
N ALA A 511 4.85 -11.86 2.38
CA ALA A 511 5.71 -11.02 1.54
C ALA A 511 5.09 -10.69 0.17
N LEU A 512 4.33 -11.60 -0.44
CA LEU A 512 3.57 -11.33 -1.66
C LEU A 512 2.17 -11.94 -1.59
N ASN A 513 1.16 -11.12 -1.84
CA ASN A 513 -0.25 -11.53 -1.83
C ASN A 513 -0.87 -11.30 -3.19
N LEU A 514 -1.34 -12.36 -3.85
CA LEU A 514 -2.01 -12.30 -5.15
C LEU A 514 -3.48 -12.72 -4.98
N GLY A 515 -4.43 -11.90 -5.40
CA GLY A 515 -5.86 -12.25 -5.33
C GLY A 515 -6.52 -12.06 -3.97
N VAL A 516 -6.01 -11.16 -3.12
CA VAL A 516 -6.68 -10.89 -1.84
C VAL A 516 -7.88 -9.97 -2.07
N HIS A 517 -9.06 -10.42 -1.62
CA HIS A 517 -10.33 -9.72 -1.86
C HIS A 517 -11.03 -9.30 -0.57
N PRO A 518 -11.16 -7.98 -0.31
CA PRO A 518 -12.15 -7.45 0.61
C PRO A 518 -13.36 -6.92 -0.20
N ASP A 519 -14.51 -7.60 -0.14
CA ASP A 519 -15.81 -7.14 -0.69
C ASP A 519 -15.99 -7.26 -2.23
N PRO A 520 -17.20 -7.07 -2.82
CA PRO A 520 -17.55 -7.59 -4.15
C PRO A 520 -16.93 -6.79 -5.30
N ALA A 521 -15.66 -7.02 -5.58
CA ALA A 521 -14.91 -6.44 -6.69
C ALA A 521 -14.61 -7.49 -7.78
N TYR A 522 -14.12 -7.08 -8.95
CA TYR A 522 -13.65 -8.04 -9.96
C TYR A 522 -12.33 -8.71 -9.50
N PRO A 523 -12.11 -9.99 -9.78
CA PRO A 523 -10.89 -10.67 -9.37
C PRO A 523 -9.68 -10.12 -10.11
N SER A 524 -8.50 -10.21 -9.48
CA SER A 524 -7.24 -10.04 -10.21
C SER A 524 -6.99 -11.24 -11.13
N SER A 525 -6.04 -11.13 -12.06
CA SER A 525 -5.56 -12.25 -12.90
C SER A 525 -4.27 -11.90 -13.65
N HIS A 526 -3.68 -12.86 -14.36
CA HIS A 526 -2.52 -12.68 -15.25
C HIS A 526 -1.32 -12.09 -14.51
N VAL A 527 -0.79 -12.84 -13.55
CA VAL A 527 0.31 -12.41 -12.69
C VAL A 527 1.56 -13.26 -12.92
N THR A 528 2.69 -12.63 -13.16
CA THR A 528 4.00 -13.29 -13.20
C THR A 528 4.85 -12.83 -12.02
N VAL A 529 5.40 -13.78 -11.26
CA VAL A 529 6.31 -13.54 -10.13
C VAL A 529 7.63 -14.26 -10.38
N SER A 530 8.70 -13.52 -10.69
CA SER A 530 9.97 -14.11 -11.09
C SER A 530 11.20 -13.54 -10.38
N ASN A 531 12.26 -14.33 -10.20
CA ASN A 531 13.58 -13.84 -9.80
C ASN A 531 13.62 -13.06 -8.47
N ASN A 532 12.66 -13.28 -7.56
CA ASN A 532 12.65 -12.56 -6.28
C ASN A 532 13.43 -13.33 -5.21
N MET A 533 14.04 -12.59 -4.28
CA MET A 533 14.64 -13.14 -3.06
C MET A 533 13.77 -12.79 -1.85
N ILE A 534 13.27 -13.78 -1.14
CA ILE A 534 12.30 -13.63 -0.06
C ILE A 534 12.84 -14.24 1.23
N ASP A 535 13.29 -13.36 2.13
CA ASP A 535 13.69 -13.70 3.49
C ASP A 535 12.49 -13.58 4.45
N LEU A 536 12.02 -14.73 4.94
CA LEU A 536 10.93 -14.83 5.90
C LEU A 536 11.42 -14.83 7.34
N THR A 537 12.71 -14.65 7.63
CA THR A 537 13.26 -14.77 8.98
C THR A 537 12.61 -13.78 9.96
N ALA A 538 12.19 -14.29 11.12
CA ALA A 538 11.74 -13.46 12.23
C ALA A 538 12.90 -12.87 13.04
N GLU A 539 12.72 -11.68 13.59
CA GLU A 539 13.68 -11.11 14.54
C GLU A 539 13.58 -11.84 15.89
N ALA A 540 14.75 -12.16 16.48
CA ALA A 540 14.87 -13.10 17.60
C ALA A 540 14.10 -12.72 18.87
N ASP A 541 13.72 -11.47 19.03
CA ASP A 541 13.02 -10.95 20.20
C ASP A 541 11.48 -10.96 20.06
N ARG A 542 10.91 -11.54 18.97
CA ARG A 542 9.49 -11.38 18.67
C ARG A 542 8.75 -12.61 18.16
N ALA A 543 7.49 -12.72 18.60
CA ALA A 543 6.57 -13.72 18.11
C ALA A 543 6.19 -13.42 16.66
N ALA A 544 6.57 -14.31 15.75
CA ALA A 544 6.25 -14.18 14.34
C ALA A 544 4.78 -14.57 14.07
N ASN A 545 4.12 -13.86 13.16
CA ASN A 545 2.80 -14.25 12.68
C ASN A 545 2.90 -15.36 11.63
N LEU A 546 1.78 -16.04 11.39
CA LEU A 546 1.60 -16.87 10.21
C LEU A 546 1.84 -16.02 8.96
N ARG A 547 2.73 -16.47 8.09
CA ARG A 547 3.13 -15.75 6.88
C ARG A 547 3.54 -16.68 5.76
N ALA A 548 3.36 -16.21 4.53
CA ALA A 548 3.87 -16.88 3.35
C ALA A 548 4.92 -16.03 2.63
N GLY A 549 5.82 -16.67 1.88
CA GLY A 549 6.61 -15.98 0.86
C GLY A 549 5.68 -15.47 -0.24
N ILE A 550 4.95 -16.39 -0.86
CA ILE A 550 3.99 -16.06 -1.93
C ILE A 550 2.66 -16.75 -1.62
N ASN A 551 1.58 -15.95 -1.54
CA ASN A 551 0.22 -16.44 -1.42
C ASN A 551 -0.54 -16.18 -2.74
N ILE A 552 -1.02 -17.26 -3.36
CA ILE A 552 -1.68 -17.26 -4.66
C ILE A 552 -3.17 -17.60 -4.46
N ALA A 553 -4.03 -16.60 -4.59
CA ALA A 553 -5.48 -16.73 -4.49
C ALA A 553 -6.22 -16.25 -5.77
N THR A 554 -5.51 -16.21 -6.89
CA THR A 554 -5.99 -15.72 -8.19
C THR A 554 -5.50 -16.65 -9.32
N SER A 555 -6.09 -16.52 -10.50
CA SER A 555 -5.83 -17.37 -11.67
C SER A 555 -4.84 -16.76 -12.64
N ASP A 556 -4.37 -17.60 -13.58
CA ASP A 556 -3.41 -17.24 -14.62
C ASP A 556 -2.10 -16.71 -14.01
N VAL A 557 -1.49 -17.55 -13.17
CA VAL A 557 -0.33 -17.19 -12.36
C VAL A 557 0.87 -18.03 -12.73
N ILE A 558 2.00 -17.36 -12.99
CA ILE A 558 3.30 -18.00 -13.15
C ILE A 558 4.21 -17.54 -12.01
N VAL A 559 4.79 -18.50 -11.28
CA VAL A 559 5.78 -18.24 -10.22
C VAL A 559 7.07 -18.98 -10.55
N SER A 560 8.15 -18.26 -10.85
CA SER A 560 9.39 -18.89 -11.28
C SER A 560 10.68 -18.29 -10.75
N ASN A 561 11.74 -19.10 -10.63
CA ASN A 561 13.09 -18.62 -10.28
C ASN A 561 13.18 -17.81 -8.97
N ASN A 562 12.27 -18.02 -8.01
CA ASN A 562 12.30 -17.30 -6.73
C ASN A 562 13.12 -18.07 -5.69
N GLN A 563 13.81 -17.36 -4.80
CA GLN A 563 14.43 -17.94 -3.60
C GLN A 563 13.62 -17.53 -2.38
N ILE A 564 13.06 -18.49 -1.66
CA ILE A 564 12.23 -18.25 -0.47
C ILE A 564 12.85 -19.02 0.70
N TYR A 565 13.17 -18.33 1.80
CA TYR A 565 13.89 -18.98 2.88
C TYR A 565 13.63 -18.39 4.26
N VAL A 566 13.94 -19.21 5.27
CA VAL A 566 14.19 -18.80 6.66
C VAL A 566 15.67 -19.01 6.95
N ARG A 567 16.33 -18.04 7.58
CA ARG A 567 17.71 -18.17 8.05
C ARG A 567 17.72 -18.97 9.34
N GLY A 568 18.57 -19.98 9.42
CA GLY A 568 18.67 -20.86 10.58
C GLY A 568 17.61 -21.94 10.59
N ASP A 569 17.08 -22.24 11.78
CA ASP A 569 16.14 -23.34 12.03
C ASP A 569 14.77 -23.10 11.39
N VAL A 570 14.00 -24.19 11.28
CA VAL A 570 12.63 -24.16 10.75
C VAL A 570 11.73 -23.30 11.63
N ASP A 571 11.06 -22.32 11.03
CA ASP A 571 10.05 -21.49 11.73
C ASP A 571 8.64 -22.05 11.50
N PRO A 572 7.91 -22.50 12.56
CA PRO A 572 6.58 -23.13 12.47
C PRO A 572 5.50 -22.24 11.85
N ASN A 573 5.71 -20.93 11.76
CA ASN A 573 4.74 -19.96 11.26
C ASN A 573 4.96 -19.58 9.78
N THR A 574 5.83 -20.28 9.06
CA THR A 574 6.20 -19.94 7.68
C THR A 574 5.67 -20.92 6.64
N THR A 575 5.19 -20.37 5.53
CA THR A 575 4.90 -21.10 4.28
C THR A 575 5.78 -20.52 3.17
N GLY A 576 6.41 -21.35 2.33
CA GLY A 576 7.11 -20.89 1.14
C GLY A 576 6.12 -20.34 0.11
N ILE A 577 5.35 -21.23 -0.51
CA ILE A 577 4.32 -20.90 -1.49
C ILE A 577 2.98 -21.54 -1.08
N ARG A 578 1.90 -20.75 -1.13
CA ARG A 578 0.53 -21.20 -0.88
C ARG A 578 -0.34 -20.98 -2.11
N VAL A 579 -1.09 -21.99 -2.51
CA VAL A 579 -2.07 -21.93 -3.61
C VAL A 579 -3.48 -22.17 -3.09
N ALA A 580 -4.41 -21.27 -3.38
CA ALA A 580 -5.82 -21.47 -3.09
C ALA A 580 -6.46 -22.41 -4.12
N GLY A 581 -7.36 -23.28 -3.65
CA GLY A 581 -8.06 -24.27 -4.47
C GLY A 581 -9.04 -23.68 -5.49
N SER A 582 -9.30 -22.38 -5.41
CA SER A 582 -10.05 -21.63 -6.42
C SER A 582 -9.17 -21.18 -7.58
N ALA A 583 -7.85 -21.08 -7.45
CA ALA A 583 -6.99 -20.64 -8.54
C ALA A 583 -6.98 -21.65 -9.69
N VAL A 584 -6.97 -21.18 -10.94
CA VAL A 584 -6.78 -22.01 -12.14
C VAL A 584 -5.65 -21.48 -13.01
N HIS A 585 -5.08 -22.35 -13.85
CA HIS A 585 -3.93 -22.01 -14.71
C HIS A 585 -2.74 -21.50 -13.90
N VAL A 586 -2.21 -22.35 -13.01
CA VAL A 586 -1.11 -21.99 -12.10
C VAL A 586 0.12 -22.80 -12.44
N THR A 587 1.21 -22.12 -12.80
CA THR A 587 2.52 -22.74 -13.05
C THR A 587 3.52 -22.28 -12.00
N ILE A 588 4.17 -23.21 -11.30
CA ILE A 588 5.17 -22.93 -10.27
C ILE A 588 6.43 -23.72 -10.60
N HIS A 589 7.51 -23.05 -10.99
CA HIS A 589 8.72 -23.74 -11.42
C HIS A 589 10.06 -23.08 -11.10
N ASP A 590 11.13 -23.86 -11.04
CA ASP A 590 12.50 -23.37 -10.80
C ASP A 590 12.66 -22.54 -9.50
N ASN A 591 11.76 -22.72 -8.52
CA ASN A 591 11.87 -22.02 -7.23
C ASN A 591 12.74 -22.81 -6.26
N ILE A 592 13.44 -22.10 -5.39
CA ILE A 592 14.21 -22.67 -4.29
C ILE A 592 13.57 -22.27 -2.96
N ILE A 593 13.07 -23.24 -2.20
CA ILE A 593 12.39 -23.05 -0.93
C ILE A 593 13.19 -23.75 0.17
N ARG A 594 13.61 -22.99 1.21
CA ARG A 594 14.47 -23.50 2.27
C ARG A 594 13.98 -23.17 3.68
N ASN A 595 14.00 -24.15 4.57
CA ASN A 595 13.80 -23.96 6.01
C ASN A 595 12.44 -23.36 6.43
N CYS A 596 11.45 -23.33 5.53
CA CYS A 596 10.08 -22.98 5.89
C CYS A 596 9.44 -24.12 6.67
N TYR A 597 8.49 -23.87 7.56
CA TYR A 597 7.71 -24.98 8.12
C TYR A 597 6.90 -25.68 7.04
N GLN A 598 6.22 -24.92 6.19
CA GLN A 598 5.53 -25.45 5.03
C GLN A 598 6.27 -25.03 3.76
N GLY A 599 6.64 -25.96 2.88
CA GLY A 599 7.32 -25.63 1.62
C GLY A 599 6.32 -25.09 0.58
N ILE A 600 5.71 -26.01 -0.20
CA ILE A 600 4.60 -25.70 -1.11
C ILE A 600 3.33 -26.35 -0.56
N ILE A 601 2.26 -25.56 -0.45
CA ILE A 601 0.95 -26.08 -0.03
C ILE A 601 -0.18 -25.61 -0.93
N THR A 602 -1.20 -26.46 -1.04
CA THR A 602 -2.49 -26.10 -1.63
C THR A 602 -3.57 -26.19 -0.55
N GLY A 603 -4.59 -25.34 -0.63
CA GLY A 603 -5.68 -25.29 0.34
C GLY A 603 -7.04 -25.26 -0.31
N ARG A 604 -8.07 -25.83 0.32
CA ARG A 604 -9.44 -25.85 -0.20
C ARG A 604 -10.05 -24.44 -0.19
N ALA A 605 -10.74 -24.09 -1.27
CA ALA A 605 -11.59 -22.90 -1.29
C ALA A 605 -12.99 -23.26 -0.79
N ALA A 606 -13.58 -22.41 0.05
CA ALA A 606 -14.91 -22.62 0.60
C ALA A 606 -15.63 -21.29 0.84
N THR A 607 -16.96 -21.34 0.78
CA THR A 607 -17.85 -20.20 0.99
C THR A 607 -19.17 -20.70 1.60
N SER A 608 -20.11 -19.80 1.85
CA SER A 608 -21.51 -20.13 2.17
C SER A 608 -22.48 -19.76 1.04
N VAL A 609 -23.71 -20.26 1.12
CA VAL A 609 -24.88 -19.71 0.43
C VAL A 609 -25.28 -18.42 1.11
N ALA A 610 -25.30 -17.32 0.35
CA ALA A 610 -25.69 -16.00 0.82
C ALA A 610 -27.20 -15.75 0.66
N GLU A 611 -27.81 -16.27 -0.40
CA GLU A 611 -29.23 -16.10 -0.72
C GLU A 611 -29.68 -17.27 -1.59
N VAL A 612 -30.80 -17.89 -1.25
CA VAL A 612 -31.44 -18.96 -2.05
C VAL A 612 -32.49 -18.31 -2.96
N LEU A 613 -32.39 -18.55 -4.27
CA LEU A 613 -33.30 -17.96 -5.26
C LEU A 613 -34.32 -19.00 -5.76
N SER A 614 -33.89 -20.24 -5.89
CA SER A 614 -34.71 -21.42 -6.21
C SER A 614 -34.00 -22.69 -5.75
N ALA A 615 -34.60 -23.86 -5.99
CA ALA A 615 -33.98 -25.16 -5.68
C ALA A 615 -32.70 -25.44 -6.50
N ASP A 616 -32.46 -24.72 -7.58
CA ASP A 616 -31.32 -24.89 -8.48
C ASP A 616 -30.48 -23.61 -8.62
N THR A 617 -30.88 -22.48 -8.03
CA THR A 617 -30.13 -21.22 -8.15
C THR A 617 -29.95 -20.49 -6.82
N PHE A 618 -28.77 -19.90 -6.63
CA PHE A 618 -28.40 -19.21 -5.39
C PHE A 618 -27.27 -18.18 -5.60
N LYS A 619 -27.03 -17.33 -4.60
CA LYS A 619 -25.84 -16.46 -4.53
C LYS A 619 -24.83 -17.01 -3.55
N GLY A 620 -23.56 -17.03 -3.93
CA GLY A 620 -22.47 -17.37 -3.01
C GLY A 620 -22.08 -16.22 -2.08
N GLY A 621 -21.46 -16.57 -0.95
CA GLY A 621 -20.92 -15.70 0.08
C GLY A 621 -19.82 -14.74 -0.39
N ARG A 622 -19.10 -14.16 0.57
CA ARG A 622 -18.09 -13.12 0.29
C ARG A 622 -16.74 -13.70 -0.14
N GLU A 623 -16.53 -14.98 0.14
CA GLU A 623 -15.26 -15.72 -0.04
C GLU A 623 -15.08 -16.29 -1.46
N ILE A 624 -16.11 -16.21 -2.30
CA ILE A 624 -16.07 -16.66 -3.70
C ILE A 624 -15.92 -15.47 -4.65
N ASP A 625 -14.97 -15.57 -5.60
CA ASP A 625 -14.64 -14.49 -6.52
C ASP A 625 -15.87 -14.06 -7.31
N LYS A 626 -16.12 -12.75 -7.34
CA LYS A 626 -17.17 -12.15 -8.15
C LYS A 626 -16.59 -11.86 -9.53
N GLU A 627 -16.71 -12.83 -10.42
CA GLU A 627 -16.05 -12.84 -11.73
C GLU A 627 -16.38 -11.68 -12.68
N TRP A 628 -15.56 -11.47 -13.71
CA TRP A 628 -15.77 -10.46 -14.75
C TRP A 628 -17.07 -10.71 -15.55
N GLU A 629 -17.69 -9.66 -16.11
CA GLU A 629 -19.02 -9.78 -16.76
C GLU A 629 -19.07 -10.80 -17.91
N TYR A 630 -17.95 -11.01 -18.58
CA TYR A 630 -17.79 -11.94 -19.69
C TYR A 630 -17.30 -13.33 -19.26
N SER A 631 -17.11 -13.55 -17.95
CA SER A 631 -16.55 -14.80 -17.43
C SER A 631 -17.61 -15.89 -17.33
N HIS A 632 -17.22 -17.10 -17.70
CA HIS A 632 -17.96 -18.34 -17.47
C HIS A 632 -17.23 -19.28 -16.50
N ARG A 633 -16.28 -18.74 -15.72
CA ARG A 633 -15.30 -19.52 -14.93
C ARG A 633 -15.89 -20.72 -14.21
N TYR A 634 -17.02 -20.55 -13.52
CA TYR A 634 -17.62 -21.60 -12.68
C TYR A 634 -18.43 -22.66 -13.44
N ARG A 635 -18.64 -22.53 -14.76
CA ARG A 635 -19.34 -23.57 -15.53
C ARG A 635 -18.53 -24.88 -15.48
N GLY A 636 -19.18 -25.97 -15.08
CA GLY A 636 -18.53 -27.29 -14.97
C GLY A 636 -17.65 -27.47 -13.72
N TRP A 637 -17.63 -26.50 -12.81
CA TRP A 637 -17.04 -26.67 -11.48
C TRP A 637 -17.97 -27.45 -10.57
N PHE A 638 -17.46 -27.84 -9.41
CA PHE A 638 -18.20 -28.61 -8.42
C PHE A 638 -18.34 -27.87 -7.10
N ALA A 639 -19.45 -28.10 -6.41
CA ALA A 639 -19.68 -27.74 -5.03
C ALA A 639 -19.71 -29.02 -4.18
N HIS A 640 -18.87 -29.11 -3.15
CA HIS A 640 -19.00 -30.12 -2.10
C HIS A 640 -19.60 -29.46 -0.86
N TRP A 641 -20.83 -29.86 -0.53
CA TRP A 641 -21.58 -29.35 0.61
C TRP A 641 -20.98 -29.83 1.93
N LEU A 642 -20.59 -28.90 2.79
CA LEU A 642 -19.91 -29.14 4.06
C LEU A 642 -20.89 -29.16 5.25
N THR A 643 -22.02 -28.48 5.11
CA THR A 643 -23.07 -28.38 6.13
C THR A 643 -24.46 -28.45 5.48
N GLY A 644 -25.50 -28.47 6.31
CA GLY A 644 -26.88 -28.49 5.86
C GLY A 644 -27.37 -29.89 5.49
N VAL A 645 -28.58 -29.95 4.91
CA VAL A 645 -29.24 -31.23 4.55
C VAL A 645 -28.51 -31.99 3.44
N ASN A 646 -27.68 -31.29 2.67
CA ASN A 646 -26.87 -31.87 1.59
C ASN A 646 -25.43 -32.18 2.03
N ALA A 647 -25.10 -32.10 3.32
CA ALA A 647 -23.72 -32.32 3.79
C ALA A 647 -23.14 -33.63 3.25
N HIS A 648 -21.88 -33.58 2.82
CA HIS A 648 -21.14 -34.68 2.19
C HIS A 648 -21.60 -35.09 0.78
N THR A 649 -22.48 -34.31 0.15
CA THR A 649 -22.86 -34.50 -1.25
C THR A 649 -22.15 -33.52 -2.17
N MET A 650 -22.19 -33.82 -3.48
CA MET A 650 -21.55 -33.02 -4.52
C MET A 650 -22.60 -32.57 -5.55
N SER A 651 -22.49 -31.33 -6.02
CA SER A 651 -23.27 -30.77 -7.12
C SER A 651 -22.34 -30.24 -8.19
N ALA A 652 -22.76 -30.28 -9.46
CA ALA A 652 -22.07 -29.60 -10.53
C ALA A 652 -22.73 -28.23 -10.80
N PHE A 653 -21.92 -27.19 -10.99
CA PHE A 653 -22.39 -25.91 -11.48
C PHE A 653 -22.69 -26.02 -12.98
N ASP A 654 -23.95 -25.75 -13.34
CA ASP A 654 -24.40 -25.68 -14.72
C ASP A 654 -24.00 -24.34 -15.36
N SER A 655 -24.21 -23.24 -14.64
CA SER A 655 -23.87 -21.91 -15.11
C SER A 655 -23.63 -20.90 -13.99
N PHE A 656 -23.03 -19.77 -14.35
CA PHE A 656 -22.88 -18.60 -13.50
C PHE A 656 -23.23 -17.33 -14.29
N ASP A 657 -24.13 -16.52 -13.75
CA ASP A 657 -24.47 -15.20 -14.28
C ASP A 657 -23.62 -14.16 -13.54
N ALA A 658 -22.57 -13.65 -14.20
CA ALA A 658 -21.62 -12.69 -13.62
C ALA A 658 -22.21 -11.29 -13.38
N LYS A 659 -23.34 -10.95 -14.00
CA LYS A 659 -24.04 -9.68 -13.76
C LYS A 659 -24.91 -9.76 -12.51
N LYS A 660 -25.60 -10.88 -12.33
CA LYS A 660 -26.46 -11.12 -11.16
C LYS A 660 -25.70 -11.73 -9.98
N LEU A 661 -24.50 -12.23 -10.22
CA LEU A 661 -23.67 -12.98 -9.27
C LEU A 661 -24.36 -14.24 -8.74
N THR A 662 -25.08 -14.93 -9.63
CA THR A 662 -25.90 -16.11 -9.30
C THR A 662 -25.34 -17.37 -9.93
N PHE A 663 -25.34 -18.44 -9.15
CA PHE A 663 -24.95 -19.78 -9.56
C PHE A 663 -26.19 -20.59 -9.87
N ALA A 664 -26.10 -21.46 -10.88
CA ALA A 664 -27.06 -22.52 -11.15
C ALA A 664 -26.38 -23.89 -11.00
N ILE A 665 -27.03 -24.85 -10.33
CA ILE A 665 -26.59 -26.25 -10.21
C ILE A 665 -27.40 -27.14 -11.13
N LYS A 666 -26.80 -28.24 -11.62
CA LYS A 666 -27.45 -29.16 -12.56
C LYS A 666 -28.61 -29.93 -11.93
N GLU A 667 -28.41 -30.46 -10.73
CA GLU A 667 -29.42 -31.19 -9.97
C GLU A 667 -30.01 -30.27 -8.89
N PRO A 668 -31.32 -29.98 -8.90
CA PRO A 668 -31.95 -29.18 -7.84
C PRO A 668 -31.76 -29.82 -6.46
N LEU A 669 -31.47 -28.99 -5.45
CA LEU A 669 -31.27 -29.41 -4.06
C LEU A 669 -32.01 -28.48 -3.10
N LEU A 670 -32.36 -29.01 -1.93
CA LEU A 670 -32.87 -28.20 -0.83
C LEU A 670 -31.70 -27.45 -0.17
N MET A 671 -31.63 -26.13 -0.33
CA MET A 671 -30.56 -25.29 0.23
C MET A 671 -31.13 -24.30 1.25
N ASN A 672 -30.34 -23.94 2.26
CA ASN A 672 -30.62 -22.84 3.18
C ASN A 672 -29.51 -21.78 3.12
N GLU A 673 -29.87 -20.53 3.43
CA GLU A 673 -28.88 -19.49 3.68
C GLU A 673 -27.94 -19.90 4.82
N GLY A 674 -26.64 -19.68 4.62
CA GLY A 674 -25.60 -20.10 5.56
C GLY A 674 -25.04 -21.51 5.34
N ASP A 675 -25.69 -22.35 4.51
CA ASP A 675 -25.12 -23.65 4.14
C ASP A 675 -23.73 -23.46 3.50
N ARG A 676 -22.73 -24.18 4.01
CA ARG A 676 -21.34 -24.07 3.57
C ARG A 676 -21.03 -25.09 2.49
N PHE A 677 -20.23 -24.70 1.52
CA PHE A 677 -19.70 -25.59 0.50
C PHE A 677 -18.25 -25.23 0.15
N ALA A 678 -17.45 -26.25 -0.13
CA ALA A 678 -16.21 -26.09 -0.84
C ALA A 678 -16.49 -26.04 -2.34
N TYR A 679 -15.72 -25.26 -3.09
CA TYR A 679 -15.87 -25.15 -4.54
C TYR A 679 -14.53 -25.34 -5.24
N TYR A 680 -14.54 -26.03 -6.38
CA TYR A 680 -13.30 -26.39 -7.08
C TYR A 680 -13.54 -26.64 -8.58
N PRO A 681 -12.52 -26.43 -9.42
CA PRO A 681 -12.64 -26.59 -10.87
C PRO A 681 -12.71 -28.05 -11.29
N GLY A 682 -13.40 -28.33 -12.41
CA GLY A 682 -13.26 -29.63 -13.09
C GLY A 682 -11.88 -29.82 -13.72
N GLN A 683 -11.22 -28.73 -14.10
CA GLN A 683 -9.84 -28.69 -14.59
C GLN A 683 -9.13 -27.48 -13.96
N ALA A 684 -8.20 -27.75 -13.04
CA ALA A 684 -7.41 -26.72 -12.38
C ALA A 684 -6.26 -26.21 -13.25
N GLU A 685 -5.65 -27.09 -14.05
CA GLU A 685 -4.45 -26.83 -14.86
C GLU A 685 -3.31 -26.28 -14.03
N TRP A 686 -2.90 -27.06 -13.04
CA TRP A 686 -1.80 -26.72 -12.16
C TRP A 686 -0.56 -27.51 -12.59
N VAL A 687 0.56 -26.83 -12.78
CA VAL A 687 1.84 -27.47 -13.14
C VAL A 687 2.92 -26.98 -12.18
N LEU A 688 3.29 -27.85 -11.24
CA LEU A 688 4.28 -27.56 -10.19
C LEU A 688 5.54 -28.40 -10.47
N HIS A 689 6.60 -27.79 -11.01
CA HIS A 689 7.75 -28.56 -11.49
C HIS A 689 9.13 -27.90 -11.36
N HIS A 690 10.20 -28.70 -11.36
CA HIS A 690 11.59 -28.21 -11.22
C HIS A 690 11.86 -27.34 -9.97
N ASN A 691 11.05 -27.45 -8.93
CA ASN A 691 11.30 -26.74 -7.67
C ASN A 691 12.27 -27.54 -6.80
N THR A 692 13.13 -26.84 -6.05
CA THR A 692 13.96 -27.41 -4.98
C THR A 692 13.37 -27.02 -3.63
N ILE A 693 12.92 -28.01 -2.86
CA ILE A 693 12.32 -27.83 -1.54
C ILE A 693 13.20 -28.57 -0.53
N SER A 694 13.81 -27.83 0.40
CA SER A 694 14.81 -28.39 1.32
C SER A 694 14.64 -27.86 2.74
N GLY A 695 14.86 -28.71 3.74
CA GLY A 695 14.89 -28.25 5.13
C GLY A 695 13.54 -27.86 5.70
N CYS A 696 12.42 -28.24 5.06
CA CYS A 696 11.09 -27.85 5.53
C CYS A 696 10.49 -28.87 6.50
N GLY A 697 9.73 -28.41 7.51
CA GLY A 697 9.03 -29.30 8.46
C GLY A 697 7.89 -30.12 7.83
N ARG A 698 7.26 -29.55 6.80
CA ARG A 698 6.20 -30.11 5.96
C ARG A 698 6.48 -29.68 4.51
N PRO A 699 7.40 -30.34 3.80
CA PRO A 699 7.89 -29.87 2.51
C PRO A 699 6.79 -29.66 1.48
N VAL A 700 5.88 -30.63 1.31
CA VAL A 700 4.76 -30.53 0.35
C VAL A 700 3.45 -30.99 0.99
N VAL A 701 2.40 -30.16 0.90
CA VAL A 701 1.04 -30.52 1.34
C VAL A 701 0.03 -30.12 0.27
N LEU A 702 -0.45 -31.10 -0.49
CA LEU A 702 -1.47 -30.89 -1.52
C LEU A 702 -2.86 -31.17 -0.93
N ASP A 703 -3.42 -30.18 -0.23
CA ASP A 703 -4.71 -30.26 0.47
C ASP A 703 -5.81 -29.43 -0.20
N SER A 704 -5.95 -29.61 -1.52
CA SER A 704 -7.04 -29.11 -2.35
C SER A 704 -7.68 -30.27 -3.11
N TYR A 705 -8.85 -30.07 -3.71
CA TYR A 705 -9.48 -31.12 -4.54
C TYR A 705 -8.66 -31.47 -5.77
N GLY A 706 -7.98 -30.48 -6.38
CA GLY A 706 -7.21 -30.69 -7.60
C GLY A 706 -8.10 -31.09 -8.78
N SER A 707 -7.50 -31.74 -9.79
CA SER A 707 -8.14 -32.25 -11.00
C SER A 707 -7.17 -33.18 -11.73
N ASP A 708 -7.63 -33.85 -12.80
CA ASP A 708 -6.75 -34.66 -13.66
C ASP A 708 -5.64 -33.82 -14.34
N SER A 709 -5.83 -32.50 -14.40
CA SER A 709 -4.85 -31.52 -14.88
C SER A 709 -3.96 -30.91 -13.79
N SER A 710 -3.99 -31.45 -12.56
CA SER A 710 -3.10 -31.03 -11.47
C SER A 710 -1.86 -31.92 -11.43
N LEU A 711 -0.72 -31.38 -11.86
CA LEU A 711 0.55 -32.09 -12.04
C LEU A 711 1.63 -31.55 -11.08
N PHE A 712 2.23 -32.45 -10.31
CA PHE A 712 3.40 -32.18 -9.47
C PHE A 712 4.56 -33.06 -9.94
N THR A 713 5.52 -32.48 -10.65
CA THR A 713 6.52 -33.27 -11.40
C THR A 713 7.93 -32.72 -11.39
N ASP A 714 8.94 -33.57 -11.55
CA ASP A 714 10.33 -33.14 -11.79
C ASP A 714 10.89 -32.24 -10.67
N ASN A 715 10.38 -32.35 -9.43
CA ASN A 715 10.85 -31.57 -8.27
C ASN A 715 11.92 -32.33 -7.47
N LEU A 716 12.80 -31.58 -6.79
CA LEU A 716 13.73 -32.09 -5.79
C LEU A 716 13.22 -31.74 -4.39
N ILE A 717 12.90 -32.77 -3.60
CA ILE A 717 12.41 -32.65 -2.23
C ILE A 717 13.40 -33.32 -1.30
N THR A 718 13.97 -32.56 -0.36
CA THR A 718 14.98 -33.08 0.56
C THR A 718 14.67 -32.69 2.00
N ARG A 719 14.93 -33.58 2.96
CA ARG A 719 14.78 -33.25 4.39
C ARG A 719 15.75 -32.13 4.79
N GLY A 720 16.91 -32.05 4.15
CA GLY A 720 17.97 -31.10 4.53
C GLY A 720 18.39 -31.33 5.98
N LEU A 721 18.41 -30.26 6.78
CA LEU A 721 18.72 -30.32 8.22
C LEU A 721 17.47 -30.38 9.11
N ALA A 722 16.26 -30.40 8.54
CA ALA A 722 15.04 -30.48 9.35
C ALA A 722 14.96 -31.83 10.07
N THR A 723 14.45 -31.80 11.30
CA THR A 723 14.22 -33.00 12.13
C THR A 723 12.73 -33.17 12.41
N GLY A 724 12.29 -34.41 12.66
CA GLY A 724 10.89 -34.70 12.99
C GLY A 724 9.94 -34.48 11.81
N VAL A 725 10.45 -34.65 10.58
CA VAL A 725 9.63 -34.51 9.38
C VAL A 725 8.84 -35.78 9.18
N ALA A 726 7.59 -35.79 9.65
CA ALA A 726 6.73 -36.96 9.54
C ALA A 726 6.51 -37.38 8.07
N GLN A 727 6.36 -36.41 7.17
CA GLN A 727 6.05 -36.67 5.76
C GLN A 727 6.74 -35.66 4.86
N ALA A 728 7.44 -36.12 3.82
CA ALA A 728 7.98 -35.22 2.79
C ALA A 728 6.85 -34.63 1.94
N MET A 729 5.89 -35.47 1.53
CA MET A 729 4.74 -35.07 0.73
C MET A 729 3.46 -35.75 1.19
N ALA A 730 2.43 -34.94 1.43
CA ALA A 730 1.06 -35.39 1.70
C ALA A 730 0.13 -34.99 0.55
N VAL A 731 -0.57 -35.97 -0.03
CA VAL A 731 -1.54 -35.76 -1.12
C VAL A 731 -2.94 -36.08 -0.60
N LYS A 732 -3.85 -35.10 -0.65
CA LYS A 732 -5.22 -35.22 -0.12
C LYS A 732 -6.31 -34.88 -1.15
N GLY A 733 -5.97 -34.96 -2.43
CA GLY A 733 -6.86 -34.70 -3.56
C GLY A 733 -6.34 -35.30 -4.86
N ASN A 734 -6.93 -34.88 -5.97
CA ASN A 734 -6.60 -35.40 -7.30
C ASN A 734 -5.35 -34.70 -7.86
N PHE A 735 -4.22 -35.41 -7.82
CA PHE A 735 -2.94 -34.95 -8.34
C PHE A 735 -2.20 -36.09 -9.02
N THR A 736 -1.60 -35.80 -10.16
CA THR A 736 -0.54 -36.64 -10.73
C THR A 736 0.79 -36.24 -10.12
N VAL A 737 1.51 -37.20 -9.55
CA VAL A 737 2.79 -37.00 -8.86
C VAL A 737 3.86 -37.84 -9.53
N GLU A 738 4.71 -37.25 -10.36
CA GLU A 738 5.65 -38.04 -11.17
C GLU A 738 7.05 -37.47 -11.26
N ARG A 739 8.05 -38.32 -11.52
CA ARG A 739 9.45 -37.90 -11.76
C ARG A 739 10.08 -37.01 -10.67
N ASN A 740 9.55 -37.01 -9.45
CA ASN A 740 10.13 -36.25 -8.34
C ASN A 740 11.26 -37.05 -7.68
N THR A 741 12.25 -36.35 -7.13
CA THR A 741 13.31 -36.94 -6.31
C THR A 741 13.09 -36.59 -4.84
N PHE A 742 12.94 -37.61 -4.00
CA PHE A 742 12.84 -37.50 -2.55
C PHE A 742 14.16 -38.00 -1.93
N ALA A 743 14.77 -37.20 -1.05
CA ALA A 743 16.01 -37.60 -0.40
C ALA A 743 16.11 -37.26 1.10
N GLY A 744 16.62 -38.23 1.87
CA GLY A 744 17.03 -38.05 3.26
C GLY A 744 15.90 -38.15 4.28
N PHE A 745 14.77 -38.76 3.96
CA PHE A 745 13.65 -38.97 4.90
C PHE A 745 13.80 -40.31 5.64
N ASP A 746 14.92 -40.45 6.36
CA ASP A 746 15.43 -41.68 6.98
C ASP A 746 15.16 -41.81 8.49
N GLU A 747 14.35 -40.90 9.07
CA GLU A 747 13.87 -41.02 10.45
C GLU A 747 12.83 -42.15 10.56
N ALA A 748 12.76 -42.83 11.71
CA ALA A 748 12.00 -44.08 11.89
C ALA A 748 10.50 -43.98 11.52
N GLU A 749 9.90 -42.80 11.71
CA GLU A 749 8.48 -42.53 11.43
C GLU A 749 8.27 -41.64 10.20
N SER A 750 9.34 -41.33 9.45
CA SER A 750 9.28 -40.45 8.29
C SER A 750 8.82 -41.20 7.04
N GLN A 751 7.91 -40.58 6.29
CA GLN A 751 7.36 -41.12 5.05
C GLN A 751 7.67 -40.18 3.90
N ALA A 752 8.20 -40.72 2.79
CA ALA A 752 8.50 -39.87 1.64
C ALA A 752 7.23 -39.40 0.91
N LEU A 753 6.23 -40.27 0.72
CA LEU A 753 5.00 -39.92 0.03
C LEU A 753 3.79 -40.63 0.65
N VAL A 754 2.79 -39.85 1.05
CA VAL A 754 1.58 -40.34 1.71
C VAL A 754 0.36 -39.84 0.96
N ILE A 755 -0.54 -40.77 0.63
CA ILE A 755 -1.79 -40.47 -0.08
C ILE A 755 -2.94 -40.72 0.89
N TYR A 756 -3.76 -39.70 1.07
CA TYR A 756 -4.93 -39.71 1.92
C TYR A 756 -6.21 -39.82 1.10
N PRO A 757 -7.27 -40.43 1.65
CA PRO A 757 -8.62 -40.24 1.15
C PRO A 757 -8.95 -38.75 1.10
N ASP A 758 -9.65 -38.33 0.06
CA ASP A 758 -10.17 -36.96 0.00
C ASP A 758 -11.33 -36.77 0.98
N PRO A 759 -11.83 -35.53 1.19
CA PRO A 759 -12.95 -35.29 2.09
C PRO A 759 -14.30 -35.88 1.62
N LEU A 760 -14.42 -36.32 0.37
CA LEU A 760 -15.56 -37.12 -0.13
C LEU A 760 -15.35 -38.63 0.09
N ARG A 761 -14.25 -39.02 0.75
CA ARG A 761 -13.80 -40.41 0.94
C ARG A 761 -13.57 -41.14 -0.39
N LYS A 762 -13.40 -40.40 -1.47
CA LYS A 762 -12.97 -40.93 -2.76
C LYS A 762 -11.46 -41.13 -2.70
N SER A 763 -11.03 -42.35 -2.98
CA SER A 763 -9.67 -42.60 -3.42
C SER A 763 -9.57 -42.04 -4.84
N TRP A 764 -9.13 -40.79 -4.98
CA TRP A 764 -8.74 -40.30 -6.31
C TRP A 764 -7.57 -41.15 -6.80
N GLU A 765 -7.51 -41.38 -8.11
CA GLU A 765 -6.37 -42.02 -8.75
C GLU A 765 -5.16 -41.07 -8.69
N ALA A 766 -4.59 -40.87 -7.51
CA ALA A 766 -3.31 -40.19 -7.38
C ALA A 766 -2.27 -41.07 -8.09
N ARG A 767 -1.89 -40.68 -9.31
CA ARG A 767 -0.95 -41.43 -10.15
C ARG A 767 0.45 -41.07 -9.71
N SER A 768 1.10 -41.98 -8.99
CA SER A 768 2.50 -41.87 -8.61
C SER A 768 3.36 -42.72 -9.53
N THR A 769 4.13 -42.10 -10.43
CA THR A 769 5.01 -42.84 -11.34
C THR A 769 6.40 -42.22 -11.45
N ASN A 770 7.42 -43.04 -11.66
CA ASN A 770 8.80 -42.59 -11.92
C ASN A 770 9.43 -41.69 -10.83
N ASN A 771 8.91 -41.69 -9.60
CA ASN A 771 9.52 -41.00 -8.47
C ASN A 771 10.76 -41.76 -7.98
N VAL A 772 11.79 -41.03 -7.55
CA VAL A 772 13.06 -41.58 -7.05
C VAL A 772 13.19 -41.31 -5.56
N PHE A 773 13.36 -42.36 -4.76
CA PHE A 773 13.52 -42.28 -3.31
C PHE A 773 14.94 -42.67 -2.91
N ARG A 774 15.66 -41.78 -2.22
CA ARG A 774 17.06 -41.99 -1.78
C ARG A 774 17.19 -41.75 -0.29
N ASN A 775 17.66 -42.74 0.46
CA ASN A 775 17.80 -42.66 1.91
C ASN A 775 16.46 -42.28 2.58
N CYS A 776 15.42 -43.08 2.32
CA CYS A 776 14.10 -42.92 2.94
C CYS A 776 13.74 -44.22 3.68
N THR A 777 13.20 -44.11 4.90
CA THR A 777 12.82 -45.28 5.73
C THR A 777 11.69 -46.07 5.09
N GLN A 778 10.75 -45.37 4.45
CA GLN A 778 9.65 -45.94 3.67
C GLN A 778 9.63 -45.26 2.30
N GLY A 779 10.09 -46.01 1.28
CA GLY A 779 10.25 -45.53 -0.10
C GLY A 779 9.02 -45.73 -0.99
N ASP A 780 7.96 -46.36 -0.49
CA ASP A 780 6.74 -46.65 -1.27
C ASP A 780 5.60 -45.69 -0.93
N VAL A 781 4.65 -45.60 -1.87
CA VAL A 781 3.36 -44.91 -1.68
C VAL A 781 2.58 -45.61 -0.57
N LEU A 782 2.37 -44.93 0.54
CA LEU A 782 1.49 -45.40 1.59
C LEU A 782 0.10 -44.81 1.42
N TRP A 783 -0.86 -45.69 1.22
CA TRP A 783 -2.27 -45.38 1.34
C TRP A 783 -2.59 -45.32 2.82
N ALA A 784 -2.92 -44.13 3.33
CA ALA A 784 -3.34 -44.00 4.71
C ALA A 784 -4.63 -44.81 4.93
N GLU A 785 -4.59 -45.81 5.79
CA GLU A 785 -5.77 -46.58 6.20
C GLU A 785 -6.74 -45.67 6.97
N GLN A 786 -8.04 -45.95 6.82
CA GLN A 786 -9.17 -45.11 7.26
C GLN A 786 -9.23 -44.91 8.79
#